data_AF-A0A2N5ZGH1-F1
#
_entry.id   AF-A0A2N5ZGH1-F1
#
_cell.length_a   1.000
_cell.length_b   1.000
_cell.length_c   1.000
_cell.angle_alpha   90.00
_cell.angle_beta   90.00
_cell.angle_gamma   90.00
#
_symmetry.space_group_name_H-M   'P 1'
#
loop_
_entity.id
_entity.type
_entity.pdbx_description
1 polymer ?
#
loop_
_entity_poly.entity_id
_entity_poly.type
_entity_poly.pdbx_seq_one_letter_code
_entity_poly.pdbx_strand_id
1 'polypeptide(L)'
;MILCYNFKKNKSGGVFMKAVIMAGGFGTRLRPVTNRVPKPMGPVVNIPMMEHIINSLKDIGITEIVSVLYFQPDVIINYFGDGSKFGIKMEYLTTKDNYGTAGSVRMAKKFLNERFMVLSGDVLTDIDLEKAIKWHEDKKAKSTIILTRVENPLAFGIVITDEEGKITRFLEKPSWGQVFSDTINTGMYIFEPEVLDFIPERTDFDFSKDLFPTLMKEGQDIHGHVAKGYWLDIGDIKAYRVANMDVIKGVVQAKIPGNRKDVVGRDLWLGEGTTTGEDCRFEGGVLIGKNCKIGKNVYIYNSTIGDNCVIEDGAQIDHSVVWENCFIGSEAYLEKNVVCRNVKIKAEAYIGEEAVIGDDCKVGAGATVKHGVKMWPGKTLEDGSVLGASLVWGDKWNRELFSAHGIVGLANFEITPEFATKVGAAMGAALGKGSMVATARDGHGVSRLINRAFISGLLSVGVNVQDLRNLPAPVLRYQINARNIMGGVHTHMSPYDPNFLDVKFIDDEGMDFTVSKQKAIERNFFREDFSRSEVNEVGELTFPHRVLEYYKDGLVNFVDSKAIAKAGLKIVLDYSYGSASNIFPKILSEYGCEVIALNAFEDSKKLTKNTKDFINEYNQLAEITGSLKADFGIMMDSGAEKVFLVDETGTIISKEDAQAILVEIICQTRPGCTIGVPVSSSERIRKIVDKHKCDLVYTKLNNRNMMQVAEMEGVKLVADGEGGFIFPEFQTWFDGMASISIILNLISNKEYSFSKIRKELPADNRVFQRVPCAWEEKGTVMRNIMANCSGEELELIDGVKIRKGKSWVLLIPDTDKPYFNIYAEGKNKEESMKLSEEYKEKIEKWKK
;
A
#
# COMPACT_ATOMS: atom_id res chain seq x y z
N MET A 1 -12.86 33.94 -50.24
CA MET A 1 -12.36 32.81 -51.04
C MET A 1 -12.04 31.70 -50.05
N ILE A 2 -12.93 30.71 -49.98
CA ILE A 2 -12.93 29.61 -48.99
C ILE A 2 -11.86 28.61 -49.41
N LEU A 3 -10.84 28.37 -48.58
CA LEU A 3 -9.88 27.28 -48.77
C LEU A 3 -10.36 26.08 -47.95
N CYS A 4 -11.10 25.19 -48.62
CA CYS A 4 -11.41 23.85 -48.11
C CYS A 4 -10.12 23.03 -48.01
N TYR A 5 -9.74 22.65 -46.79
CA TYR A 5 -8.75 21.58 -46.59
C TYR A 5 -9.41 20.23 -46.93
N ASN A 6 -8.98 19.62 -48.03
CA ASN A 6 -9.37 18.26 -48.41
C ASN A 6 -8.61 17.23 -47.58
N PHE A 7 -9.30 16.53 -46.68
CA PHE A 7 -8.80 15.33 -46.02
C PHE A 7 -8.75 14.16 -47.03
N LYS A 8 -7.62 13.44 -47.07
CA LYS A 8 -7.52 12.19 -47.85
C LYS A 8 -8.42 11.13 -47.18
N LYS A 9 -9.41 10.62 -47.91
CA LYS A 9 -10.19 9.44 -47.52
C LYS A 9 -9.55 8.18 -48.11
N ASN A 10 -9.53 7.09 -47.36
CA ASN A 10 -9.19 5.78 -47.91
C ASN A 10 -10.34 5.28 -48.83
N LYS A 11 -10.10 4.24 -49.64
CA LYS A 11 -11.10 3.66 -50.57
C LYS A 11 -12.40 3.16 -49.88
N SER A 12 -12.42 3.09 -48.55
CA SER A 12 -13.57 2.75 -47.68
C SER A 12 -14.24 3.94 -46.98
N GLY A 13 -13.80 5.19 -47.19
CA GLY A 13 -14.43 6.38 -46.63
C GLY A 13 -13.94 6.84 -45.25
N GLY A 14 -13.04 6.10 -44.60
CA GLY A 14 -12.39 6.48 -43.34
C GLY A 14 -11.21 7.46 -43.50
N VAL A 15 -10.98 8.27 -42.47
CA VAL A 15 -9.88 9.25 -42.35
C VAL A 15 -8.56 8.50 -42.08
N PHE A 16 -7.43 8.94 -42.68
CA PHE A 16 -6.10 8.44 -42.29
C PHE A 16 -5.86 8.74 -40.80
N MET A 17 -5.68 7.70 -39.99
CA MET A 17 -5.44 7.79 -38.55
C MET A 17 -4.36 6.80 -38.16
N LYS A 18 -3.44 7.25 -37.29
CA LYS A 18 -2.40 6.41 -36.70
C LYS A 18 -2.80 5.95 -35.31
N ALA A 19 -2.25 4.83 -34.86
CA ALA A 19 -2.37 4.41 -33.47
C ALA A 19 -1.01 4.38 -32.76
N VAL A 20 -1.02 4.69 -31.48
CA VAL A 20 0.09 4.51 -30.56
C VAL A 20 -0.29 3.42 -29.57
N ILE A 21 0.49 2.34 -29.53
CA ILE A 21 0.32 1.29 -28.52
C ILE A 21 1.37 1.47 -27.44
N MET A 22 0.94 1.66 -26.20
CA MET A 22 1.82 1.71 -25.04
C MET A 22 2.11 0.29 -24.57
N ALA A 23 3.34 -0.18 -24.75
CA ALA A 23 3.76 -1.54 -24.44
C ALA A 23 4.93 -1.59 -23.43
N GLY A 24 5.12 -0.52 -22.64
CA GLY A 24 6.25 -0.35 -21.72
C GLY A 24 6.09 -0.92 -20.30
N GLY A 25 4.92 -1.49 -19.94
CA GLY A 25 4.65 -1.94 -18.57
C GLY A 25 5.44 -3.19 -18.14
N PHE A 26 6.00 -3.18 -16.92
CA PHE A 26 6.76 -4.30 -16.34
C PHE A 26 5.92 -5.56 -16.02
N GLY A 27 4.59 -5.45 -16.00
CA GLY A 27 3.68 -6.59 -15.76
C GLY A 27 3.83 -7.30 -14.41
N THR A 28 4.39 -6.65 -13.37
CA THR A 28 4.82 -7.30 -12.13
C THR A 28 3.71 -8.08 -11.39
N ARG A 29 2.47 -7.61 -11.47
CA ARG A 29 1.29 -8.27 -10.85
C ARG A 29 0.90 -9.58 -11.52
N LEU A 30 1.32 -9.80 -12.77
CA LEU A 30 1.12 -11.05 -13.49
C LEU A 30 2.27 -12.04 -13.25
N ARG A 31 3.30 -11.70 -12.46
CA ARG A 31 4.38 -12.66 -12.19
C ARG A 31 3.82 -13.91 -11.48
N PRO A 32 4.31 -15.11 -11.85
CA PRO A 32 5.47 -15.39 -12.70
C PRO A 32 5.24 -15.38 -14.24
N VAL A 33 4.02 -15.15 -14.73
CA VAL A 33 3.66 -15.20 -16.17
C VAL A 33 4.49 -14.22 -17.02
N THR A 34 4.76 -13.04 -16.49
CA THR A 34 5.46 -11.94 -17.18
C THR A 34 6.97 -11.88 -16.88
N ASN A 35 7.56 -12.94 -16.30
CA ASN A 35 9.00 -12.94 -15.98
C ASN A 35 9.89 -12.94 -17.24
N ARG A 36 9.45 -13.63 -18.28
CA ARG A 36 10.21 -13.81 -19.54
C ARG A 36 9.43 -13.39 -20.79
N VAL A 37 8.31 -12.71 -20.60
CA VAL A 37 7.46 -12.18 -21.67
C VAL A 37 6.95 -10.81 -21.23
N PRO A 38 7.07 -9.76 -22.05
CA PRO A 38 6.38 -8.49 -21.80
C PRO A 38 4.88 -8.72 -21.60
N LYS A 39 4.23 -7.93 -20.74
CA LYS A 39 2.78 -8.05 -20.48
C LYS A 39 1.93 -8.10 -21.77
N PRO A 40 2.15 -7.22 -22.78
CA PRO A 40 1.38 -7.24 -24.03
C PRO A 40 1.55 -8.53 -24.86
N MET A 41 2.60 -9.31 -24.58
CA MET A 41 2.93 -10.53 -25.29
C MET A 41 2.42 -11.79 -24.59
N GLY A 42 1.77 -11.68 -23.43
CA GLY A 42 1.10 -12.81 -22.79
C GLY A 42 -0.05 -13.32 -23.68
N PRO A 43 -0.16 -14.63 -23.96
CA PRO A 43 -1.17 -15.17 -24.86
C PRO A 43 -2.55 -15.16 -24.20
N VAL A 44 -3.54 -14.61 -24.88
CA VAL A 44 -4.97 -14.82 -24.61
C VAL A 44 -5.49 -15.66 -25.78
N VAL A 45 -6.01 -16.85 -25.48
CA VAL A 45 -6.42 -17.87 -26.47
C VAL A 45 -5.35 -18.16 -27.53
N ASN A 46 -4.10 -18.35 -27.07
CA ASN A 46 -2.90 -18.59 -27.88
C ASN A 46 -2.49 -17.43 -28.82
N ILE A 47 -3.04 -16.23 -28.63
CA ILE A 47 -2.69 -15.02 -29.39
C ILE A 47 -2.23 -13.92 -28.41
N PRO A 48 -1.11 -13.22 -28.63
CA PRO A 48 -0.67 -12.12 -27.77
C PRO A 48 -1.76 -11.05 -27.54
N MET A 49 -1.89 -10.51 -26.33
CA MET A 49 -2.82 -9.40 -26.02
C MET A 49 -2.69 -8.24 -27.01
N MET A 50 -1.45 -7.86 -27.34
CA MET A 50 -1.16 -6.79 -28.29
C MET A 50 -1.65 -7.09 -29.70
N GLU A 51 -1.64 -8.36 -30.11
CA GLU A 51 -2.15 -8.74 -31.43
C GLU A 51 -3.67 -8.62 -31.50
N HIS A 52 -4.40 -8.91 -30.41
CA HIS A 52 -5.86 -8.68 -30.37
C HIS A 52 -6.18 -7.21 -30.62
N ILE A 53 -5.46 -6.28 -29.99
CA ILE A 53 -5.62 -4.83 -30.21
C ILE A 53 -5.29 -4.45 -31.66
N ILE A 54 -4.19 -4.97 -32.20
CA ILE A 54 -3.79 -4.73 -33.59
C ILE A 54 -4.87 -5.20 -34.58
N ASN A 55 -5.46 -6.37 -34.33
CA ASN A 55 -6.55 -6.88 -35.16
C ASN A 55 -7.77 -5.96 -35.09
N SER A 56 -8.17 -5.50 -33.89
CA SER A 56 -9.28 -4.54 -33.74
C SER A 56 -9.03 -3.22 -34.47
N LEU A 57 -7.80 -2.69 -34.43
CA LEU A 57 -7.44 -1.47 -35.16
C LEU A 57 -7.46 -1.68 -36.68
N LYS A 58 -6.96 -2.82 -37.14
CA LYS A 58 -6.93 -3.18 -38.55
C LYS A 58 -8.33 -3.35 -39.14
N ASP A 59 -9.25 -3.93 -38.38
CA ASP A 59 -10.63 -4.16 -38.83
C ASP A 59 -11.38 -2.85 -39.13
N ILE A 60 -10.99 -1.75 -38.47
CA ILE A 60 -11.52 -0.39 -38.74
C ILE A 60 -10.62 0.43 -39.69
N GLY A 61 -9.58 -0.18 -40.27
CA GLY A 61 -8.70 0.43 -41.27
C GLY A 61 -7.51 1.23 -40.73
N ILE A 62 -7.25 1.20 -39.41
CA ILE A 62 -6.05 1.80 -38.82
C ILE A 62 -4.89 0.82 -38.99
N THR A 63 -4.00 1.11 -39.94
CA THR A 63 -2.93 0.20 -40.35
C THR A 63 -1.52 0.75 -40.10
N GLU A 64 -1.38 1.99 -39.62
CA GLU A 64 -0.10 2.58 -39.23
C GLU A 64 -0.02 2.69 -37.70
N ILE A 65 0.90 1.94 -37.08
CA ILE A 65 0.99 1.80 -35.64
C ILE A 65 2.41 2.13 -35.17
N VAL A 66 2.51 2.96 -34.13
CA VAL A 66 3.74 3.25 -33.41
C VAL A 66 3.67 2.59 -32.04
N SER A 67 4.56 1.65 -31.73
CA SER A 67 4.62 1.03 -30.41
C SER A 67 5.71 1.66 -29.56
N VAL A 68 5.35 2.13 -28.37
CA VAL A 68 6.30 2.67 -27.40
C VAL A 68 6.69 1.56 -26.43
N LEU A 69 7.97 1.18 -26.50
CA LEU A 69 8.54 0.02 -25.83
C LEU A 69 9.49 0.45 -24.71
N TYR A 70 9.56 -0.35 -23.66
CA TYR A 70 10.50 -0.16 -22.56
C TYR A 70 11.03 -1.49 -22.03
N PHE A 71 10.16 -2.37 -21.53
CA PHE A 71 10.56 -3.67 -20.97
C PHE A 71 10.64 -4.77 -22.03
N GLN A 72 11.81 -5.41 -22.17
CA GLN A 72 12.09 -6.51 -23.12
C GLN A 72 11.58 -6.23 -24.56
N PRO A 73 11.98 -5.11 -25.18
CA PRO A 73 11.47 -4.67 -26.49
C PRO A 73 11.70 -5.69 -27.61
N ASP A 74 12.78 -6.47 -27.52
CA ASP A 74 13.14 -7.47 -28.52
C ASP A 74 12.06 -8.52 -28.74
N VAL A 75 11.31 -8.90 -27.71
CA VAL A 75 10.22 -9.90 -27.83
C VAL A 75 9.10 -9.38 -28.74
N ILE A 76 8.73 -8.11 -28.59
CA ILE A 76 7.68 -7.47 -29.38
C ILE A 76 8.17 -7.23 -30.82
N ILE A 77 9.39 -6.69 -30.97
CA ILE A 77 9.99 -6.41 -32.29
C ILE A 77 10.14 -7.69 -33.10
N ASN A 78 10.62 -8.77 -32.49
CA ASN A 78 10.81 -10.05 -33.18
C ASN A 78 9.49 -10.69 -33.60
N TYR A 79 8.42 -10.51 -32.82
CA TYR A 79 7.09 -11.05 -33.15
C TYR A 79 6.43 -10.29 -34.30
N PHE A 80 6.33 -8.97 -34.19
CA PHE A 80 5.59 -8.15 -35.15
C PHE A 80 6.43 -7.72 -36.37
N GLY A 81 7.76 -7.66 -36.26
CA GLY A 81 8.65 -7.22 -37.34
C GLY A 81 8.26 -5.82 -37.83
N ASP A 82 8.22 -5.61 -39.15
CA ASP A 82 7.72 -4.38 -39.76
C ASP A 82 6.17 -4.29 -39.82
N GLY A 83 5.47 -5.30 -39.30
CA GLY A 83 4.00 -5.41 -39.32
C GLY A 83 3.42 -6.06 -40.58
N SER A 84 4.23 -6.31 -41.63
CA SER A 84 3.74 -6.77 -42.93
C SER A 84 2.98 -8.10 -42.87
N LYS A 85 3.43 -9.03 -42.02
CA LYS A 85 2.75 -10.32 -41.76
C LYS A 85 1.34 -10.17 -41.20
N PHE A 86 1.07 -9.06 -40.52
CA PHE A 86 -0.21 -8.74 -39.90
C PHE A 86 -1.05 -7.80 -40.77
N GLY A 87 -0.53 -7.34 -41.92
CA GLY A 87 -1.20 -6.39 -42.81
C GLY A 87 -1.24 -4.97 -42.25
N ILE A 88 -0.26 -4.60 -41.43
CA ILE A 88 -0.09 -3.26 -40.85
C ILE A 88 1.36 -2.80 -41.07
N LYS A 89 1.65 -1.54 -40.74
CA LYS A 89 3.00 -0.98 -40.66
C LYS A 89 3.31 -0.66 -39.20
N MET A 90 4.38 -1.25 -38.68
CA MET A 90 4.85 -1.04 -37.31
C MET A 90 6.11 -0.18 -37.27
N GLU A 91 6.09 0.85 -36.43
CA GLU A 91 7.26 1.63 -36.03
C GLU A 91 7.48 1.44 -34.51
N TYR A 92 8.73 1.39 -34.07
CA TYR A 92 9.07 1.16 -32.65
C TYR A 92 9.86 2.33 -32.07
N LEU A 93 9.52 2.69 -30.85
CA LEU A 93 10.26 3.67 -30.06
C LEU A 93 10.65 3.07 -28.73
N THR A 94 11.94 2.94 -28.49
CA THR A 94 12.49 2.52 -27.19
C THR A 94 12.91 3.75 -26.39
N THR A 95 12.46 3.85 -25.14
CA THR A 95 12.89 4.91 -24.22
C THR A 95 14.02 4.41 -23.32
N LYS A 96 15.00 5.27 -23.04
CA LYS A 96 16.10 4.94 -22.10
C LYS A 96 15.70 5.17 -20.64
N ASP A 97 14.84 6.15 -20.41
CA ASP A 97 14.28 6.47 -19.11
C ASP A 97 12.75 6.29 -19.11
N ASN A 98 12.15 6.24 -17.93
CA ASN A 98 10.71 6.18 -17.76
C ASN A 98 10.12 7.61 -17.79
N TYR A 99 9.62 8.06 -18.95
CA TYR A 99 9.03 9.38 -19.14
C TYR A 99 7.52 9.45 -18.81
N GLY A 100 6.98 8.48 -18.06
CA GLY A 100 5.55 8.40 -17.79
C GLY A 100 4.72 8.04 -19.04
N THR A 101 3.41 7.88 -18.91
CA THR A 101 2.55 7.42 -20.02
C THR A 101 2.46 8.45 -21.16
N ALA A 102 2.20 9.72 -20.83
CA ALA A 102 2.06 10.80 -21.80
C ALA A 102 3.42 11.25 -22.36
N GLY A 103 4.45 11.35 -21.51
CA GLY A 103 5.81 11.68 -21.97
C GLY A 103 6.39 10.62 -22.91
N SER A 104 6.06 9.34 -22.70
CA SER A 104 6.41 8.25 -23.63
C SER A 104 5.75 8.43 -25.01
N VAL A 105 4.47 8.81 -25.06
CA VAL A 105 3.76 9.11 -26.33
C VAL A 105 4.30 10.38 -26.99
N ARG A 106 4.70 11.40 -26.23
CA ARG A 106 5.33 12.62 -26.77
C ARG A 106 6.60 12.32 -27.59
N MET A 107 7.36 11.27 -27.24
CA MET A 107 8.52 10.83 -28.03
C MET A 107 8.14 10.38 -29.45
N ALA A 108 6.89 9.97 -29.66
CA ALA A 108 6.36 9.61 -30.96
C ALA A 108 5.90 10.79 -31.80
N LYS A 109 5.98 12.05 -31.32
CA LYS A 109 5.48 13.24 -32.02
C LYS A 109 5.89 13.32 -33.49
N LYS A 110 7.13 12.96 -33.82
CA LYS A 110 7.63 12.98 -35.22
C LYS A 110 6.81 12.10 -36.18
N PHE A 111 6.08 11.12 -35.67
CA PHE A 111 5.22 10.22 -36.42
C PHE A 111 3.73 10.63 -36.36
N LEU A 112 3.35 11.53 -35.45
CA LEU A 112 1.96 11.87 -35.12
C LEU A 112 1.61 13.27 -35.62
N ASN A 113 1.50 13.42 -36.94
CA ASN A 113 1.22 14.67 -37.65
C ASN A 113 -0.25 14.85 -38.05
N GLU A 114 -1.09 13.87 -37.71
CA GLU A 114 -2.54 13.85 -37.93
C GLU A 114 -3.21 13.22 -36.70
N ARG A 115 -4.54 13.26 -36.63
CA ARG A 115 -5.30 12.65 -35.54
C ARG A 115 -4.84 11.21 -35.29
N PHE A 116 -4.67 10.86 -34.03
CA PHE A 116 -4.18 9.55 -33.63
C PHE A 116 -4.90 9.01 -32.41
N MET A 117 -4.93 7.69 -32.29
CA MET A 117 -5.45 6.98 -31.13
C MET A 117 -4.30 6.49 -30.25
N VAL A 118 -4.48 6.50 -28.93
CA VAL A 118 -3.56 5.91 -27.97
C VAL A 118 -4.27 4.78 -27.26
N LEU A 119 -3.64 3.61 -27.19
CA LEU A 119 -4.18 2.43 -26.50
C LEU A 119 -3.10 1.78 -25.64
N SER A 120 -3.52 1.12 -24.56
CA SER A 120 -2.63 0.28 -23.76
C SER A 120 -2.54 -1.12 -24.35
N GLY A 121 -1.34 -1.69 -24.43
CA GLY A 121 -1.08 -3.00 -25.06
C GLY A 121 -1.58 -4.22 -24.27
N ASP A 122 -2.24 -4.01 -23.14
CA ASP A 122 -2.60 -5.01 -22.13
C ASP A 122 -4.11 -5.01 -21.79
N VAL A 123 -4.92 -4.48 -22.70
CA VAL A 123 -6.38 -4.45 -22.61
C VAL A 123 -6.97 -5.46 -23.58
N LEU A 124 -8.02 -6.14 -23.15
CA LEU A 124 -8.90 -6.91 -24.02
C LEU A 124 -10.23 -6.18 -24.18
N THR A 125 -10.62 -5.88 -25.41
CA THR A 125 -11.84 -5.09 -25.68
C THR A 125 -12.42 -5.38 -27.06
N ASP A 126 -13.74 -5.30 -27.15
CA ASP A 126 -14.50 -5.22 -28.41
C ASP A 126 -15.33 -3.93 -28.50
N ILE A 127 -14.90 -2.89 -27.77
CA ILE A 127 -15.49 -1.54 -27.87
C ILE A 127 -15.50 -1.09 -29.33
N ASP A 128 -16.62 -0.51 -29.74
CA ASP A 128 -16.80 0.08 -31.07
C ASP A 128 -15.98 1.38 -31.21
N LEU A 129 -14.71 1.19 -31.62
CA LEU A 129 -13.75 2.28 -31.82
C LEU A 129 -14.15 3.22 -32.97
N GLU A 130 -14.87 2.74 -33.98
CA GLU A 130 -15.36 3.57 -35.10
C GLU A 130 -16.38 4.61 -34.59
N LYS A 131 -17.31 4.19 -33.72
CA LYS A 131 -18.22 5.13 -33.04
C LYS A 131 -17.50 6.13 -32.15
N ALA A 132 -16.44 5.73 -31.45
CA ALA A 132 -15.65 6.64 -30.63
C ALA A 132 -14.94 7.71 -31.47
N ILE A 133 -14.40 7.32 -32.64
CA ILE A 133 -13.78 8.24 -33.61
C ILE A 133 -14.82 9.21 -34.17
N LYS A 134 -15.98 8.72 -34.60
CA LYS A 134 -17.06 9.58 -35.09
C LYS A 134 -17.54 10.56 -34.03
N TRP A 135 -17.65 10.12 -32.77
CA TRP A 135 -18.01 11.00 -31.66
C TRP A 135 -17.00 12.12 -31.45
N HIS A 136 -15.70 11.80 -31.51
CA HIS A 136 -14.63 12.79 -31.43
C HIS A 136 -14.74 13.85 -32.54
N GLU A 137 -15.05 13.42 -33.77
CA GLU A 137 -15.30 14.30 -34.91
C GLU A 137 -16.53 15.19 -34.73
N ASP A 138 -17.67 14.60 -34.35
CA ASP A 138 -18.94 15.30 -34.15
C ASP A 138 -18.81 16.40 -33.07
N LYS A 139 -18.01 16.13 -32.03
CA LYS A 139 -17.74 17.08 -30.94
C LYS A 139 -16.64 18.10 -31.28
N LYS A 140 -15.90 17.92 -32.38
CA LYS A 140 -14.71 18.73 -32.72
C LYS A 140 -13.73 18.84 -31.54
N ALA A 141 -13.61 17.76 -30.77
CA ALA A 141 -12.80 17.73 -29.58
C ALA A 141 -11.30 17.69 -29.93
N LYS A 142 -10.44 18.35 -29.16
CA LYS A 142 -8.98 18.17 -29.29
C LYS A 142 -8.51 16.87 -28.62
N SER A 143 -9.21 16.47 -27.57
CA SER A 143 -8.94 15.27 -26.78
C SER A 143 -10.24 14.58 -26.43
N THR A 144 -10.33 13.28 -26.72
CA THR A 144 -11.42 12.42 -26.27
C THR A 144 -10.90 11.25 -25.46
N ILE A 145 -11.46 11.07 -24.26
CA ILE A 145 -11.24 9.91 -23.41
C ILE A 145 -12.35 8.89 -23.68
N ILE A 146 -11.99 7.65 -23.99
CA ILE A 146 -12.95 6.55 -24.06
C ILE A 146 -13.23 6.08 -22.64
N LEU A 147 -14.51 6.05 -22.28
CA LEU A 147 -14.99 5.76 -20.94
C LEU A 147 -15.83 4.48 -20.94
N THR A 148 -15.83 3.74 -19.82
CA THR A 148 -16.76 2.63 -19.58
C THR A 148 -17.31 2.71 -18.16
N ARG A 149 -18.39 1.99 -17.88
CA ARG A 149 -18.97 1.90 -16.53
C ARG A 149 -18.56 0.59 -15.88
N VAL A 150 -18.07 0.66 -14.64
CA VAL A 150 -17.66 -0.50 -13.86
C VAL A 150 -18.23 -0.43 -12.44
N GLU A 151 -18.44 -1.59 -11.82
CA GLU A 151 -18.96 -1.67 -10.45
C GLU A 151 -17.94 -1.14 -9.42
N ASN A 152 -16.64 -1.40 -9.63
CA ASN A 152 -15.56 -0.94 -8.74
C ASN A 152 -14.55 -0.04 -9.48
N PRO A 153 -14.60 1.29 -9.25
CA PRO A 153 -13.75 2.23 -9.99
C PRO A 153 -12.41 2.57 -9.30
N LEU A 154 -12.10 2.04 -8.12
CA LEU A 154 -10.94 2.48 -7.33
C LEU A 154 -9.58 2.32 -8.00
N ALA A 155 -9.45 1.27 -8.81
CA ALA A 155 -8.22 0.96 -9.51
C ALA A 155 -7.95 1.93 -10.68
N PHE A 156 -8.92 2.78 -11.02
CA PHE A 156 -8.96 3.57 -12.25
C PHE A 156 -9.23 5.06 -11.97
N GLY A 157 -9.05 5.90 -12.99
CA GLY A 157 -9.48 7.29 -12.94
C GLY A 157 -10.98 7.42 -13.17
N ILE A 158 -11.69 8.15 -12.31
CA ILE A 158 -13.13 8.42 -12.41
C ILE A 158 -13.40 9.75 -13.10
N VAL A 159 -14.46 9.78 -13.90
CA VAL A 159 -14.79 10.90 -14.77
C VAL A 159 -16.26 11.29 -14.62
N ILE A 160 -16.53 12.60 -14.57
CA ILE A 160 -17.87 13.17 -14.76
C ILE A 160 -17.86 13.96 -16.06
N THR A 161 -18.87 13.72 -16.89
CA THR A 161 -19.19 14.54 -18.06
C THR A 161 -20.48 15.32 -17.86
N ASP A 162 -20.60 16.47 -18.51
CA ASP A 162 -21.90 17.13 -18.69
C ASP A 162 -22.77 16.43 -19.77
N GLU A 163 -23.95 17.00 -20.06
CA GLU A 163 -24.88 16.48 -21.07
C GLU A 163 -24.31 16.48 -22.49
N GLU A 164 -23.34 17.35 -22.78
CA GLU A 164 -22.66 17.43 -24.06
C GLU A 164 -21.43 16.50 -24.15
N GLY A 165 -21.10 15.80 -23.06
CA GLY A 165 -19.98 14.89 -22.97
C GLY A 165 -18.65 15.58 -22.69
N LYS A 166 -18.64 16.86 -22.29
CA LYS A 166 -17.42 17.55 -21.85
C LYS A 166 -17.08 17.12 -20.42
N ILE A 167 -15.80 16.83 -20.17
CA ILE A 167 -15.33 16.40 -18.86
C ILE A 167 -15.28 17.61 -17.93
N THR A 168 -16.10 17.57 -16.88
CA THR A 168 -16.16 18.63 -15.85
C THR A 168 -15.31 18.29 -14.64
N ARG A 169 -15.07 17.00 -14.38
CA ARG A 169 -14.25 16.53 -13.27
C ARG A 169 -13.55 15.22 -13.62
N PHE A 170 -12.26 15.15 -13.29
CA PHE A 170 -11.42 13.98 -13.44
C PHE A 170 -10.67 13.73 -12.13
N LEU A 171 -10.62 12.49 -11.65
CA LEU A 171 -9.84 12.11 -10.47
C LEU A 171 -9.21 10.74 -10.67
N GLU A 172 -7.87 10.67 -10.66
CA GLU A 172 -7.12 9.42 -10.80
C GLU A 172 -7.10 8.64 -9.47
N LYS A 173 -7.46 7.35 -9.50
CA LYS A 173 -7.37 6.39 -8.38
C LYS A 173 -7.91 6.96 -7.07
N PRO A 174 -9.22 7.24 -7.04
CA PRO A 174 -9.85 7.82 -5.87
C PRO A 174 -9.71 6.87 -4.67
N SER A 175 -9.53 7.39 -3.47
CA SER A 175 -9.94 6.65 -2.29
C SER A 175 -11.46 6.55 -2.30
N TRP A 176 -12.02 5.58 -1.58
CA TRP A 176 -13.46 5.41 -1.59
C TRP A 176 -14.27 6.62 -1.13
N GLY A 177 -13.73 7.44 -0.20
CA GLY A 177 -14.34 8.71 0.20
C GLY A 177 -14.34 9.79 -0.90
N GLN A 178 -13.62 9.56 -1.99
CA GLN A 178 -13.50 10.45 -3.14
C GLN A 178 -14.25 9.92 -4.38
N VAL A 179 -14.87 8.73 -4.33
CA VAL A 179 -15.57 8.15 -5.49
C VAL A 179 -16.89 8.88 -5.73
N PHE A 180 -16.99 9.58 -6.86
CA PHE A 180 -18.17 10.35 -7.28
C PHE A 180 -18.81 9.87 -8.59
N SER A 181 -18.24 8.85 -9.26
CA SER A 181 -18.72 8.31 -10.54
C SER A 181 -18.31 6.84 -10.69
N ASP A 182 -19.12 6.05 -11.39
CA ASP A 182 -18.84 4.67 -11.84
C ASP A 182 -18.20 4.62 -13.25
N THR A 183 -18.11 5.78 -13.89
CA THR A 183 -17.59 5.95 -15.23
C THR A 183 -16.09 6.17 -15.15
N ILE A 184 -15.32 5.23 -15.71
CA ILE A 184 -13.87 5.17 -15.59
C ILE A 184 -13.17 5.45 -16.91
N ASN A 185 -11.93 5.94 -16.80
CA ASN A 185 -10.96 6.05 -17.89
C ASN A 185 -10.49 4.64 -18.31
N THR A 186 -10.69 4.29 -19.59
CA THR A 186 -10.30 2.98 -20.14
C THR A 186 -8.80 2.86 -20.50
N GLY A 187 -8.05 3.96 -20.42
CA GLY A 187 -6.68 4.02 -20.94
C GLY A 187 -6.60 4.19 -22.46
N MET A 188 -7.73 4.41 -23.14
CA MET A 188 -7.80 4.64 -24.58
C MET A 188 -8.21 6.08 -24.89
N TYR A 189 -7.48 6.73 -25.78
CA TYR A 189 -7.61 8.16 -26.07
C TYR A 189 -7.60 8.44 -27.56
N ILE A 190 -8.28 9.50 -27.99
CA ILE A 190 -8.22 10.05 -29.36
C ILE A 190 -7.76 11.49 -29.23
N PHE A 191 -6.68 11.83 -29.93
CA PHE A 191 -6.04 13.14 -29.84
C PHE A 191 -5.82 13.76 -31.22
N GLU A 192 -5.96 15.07 -31.28
CA GLU A 192 -5.38 15.89 -32.34
C GLU A 192 -3.88 16.19 -32.02
N PRO A 193 -3.01 16.36 -33.03
CA PRO A 193 -1.56 16.53 -32.83
C PRO A 193 -1.15 17.65 -31.86
N GLU A 194 -1.92 18.73 -31.78
CA GLU A 194 -1.63 19.89 -30.94
C GLU A 194 -1.68 19.55 -29.44
N VAL A 195 -2.39 18.49 -29.03
CA VAL A 195 -2.41 18.04 -27.63
C VAL A 195 -1.01 17.67 -27.15
N LEU A 196 -0.15 17.19 -28.04
CA LEU A 196 1.22 16.82 -27.67
C LEU A 196 2.01 18.03 -27.17
N ASP A 197 1.68 19.26 -27.56
CA ASP A 197 2.43 20.47 -27.18
C ASP A 197 2.27 20.88 -25.72
N PHE A 198 1.27 20.33 -25.04
CA PHE A 198 1.10 20.48 -23.59
C PHE A 198 1.94 19.47 -22.80
N ILE A 199 2.62 18.53 -23.48
CA ILE A 199 3.48 17.53 -22.84
C ILE A 199 4.94 17.98 -22.94
N PRO A 200 5.63 18.25 -21.81
CA PRO A 200 7.04 18.63 -21.82
C PRO A 200 7.92 17.50 -22.34
N GLU A 201 9.00 17.86 -23.04
CA GLU A 201 9.91 16.86 -23.62
C GLU A 201 10.77 16.19 -22.54
N ARG A 202 10.99 14.87 -22.70
CA ARG A 202 11.90 14.06 -21.85
C ARG A 202 11.64 14.20 -20.34
N THR A 203 10.39 14.37 -19.95
CA THR A 203 9.96 14.55 -18.57
C THR A 203 9.03 13.41 -18.17
N ASP A 204 9.08 12.96 -16.92
CA ASP A 204 8.08 12.01 -16.37
C ASP A 204 6.72 12.71 -16.32
N PHE A 205 5.82 12.33 -17.23
CA PHE A 205 4.53 13.00 -17.43
C PHE A 205 3.45 11.96 -17.78
N ASP A 206 2.36 11.94 -17.02
CA ASP A 206 1.29 10.94 -17.10
C ASP A 206 -0.02 11.54 -17.66
N PHE A 207 -0.79 10.78 -18.45
CA PHE A 207 -2.04 11.25 -19.03
C PHE A 207 -3.04 11.70 -17.96
N SER A 208 -3.31 10.81 -17.00
CA SER A 208 -4.30 11.04 -15.95
C SER A 208 -3.87 12.06 -14.89
N LYS A 209 -2.58 12.04 -14.51
CA LYS A 209 -2.09 12.86 -13.39
C LYS A 209 -1.69 14.26 -13.81
N ASP A 210 -1.19 14.41 -15.03
CA ASP A 210 -0.55 15.65 -15.47
C ASP A 210 -1.27 16.25 -16.69
N LEU A 211 -1.45 15.48 -17.78
CA LEU A 211 -2.00 16.04 -19.03
C LEU A 211 -3.45 16.51 -18.90
N PHE A 212 -4.37 15.66 -18.46
CA PHE A 212 -5.78 16.05 -18.38
C PHE A 212 -6.01 17.20 -17.38
N PRO A 213 -5.43 17.20 -16.17
CA PRO A 213 -5.50 18.36 -15.29
C PRO A 213 -4.92 19.65 -15.90
N THR A 214 -3.83 19.55 -16.65
CA THR A 214 -3.22 20.71 -17.35
C THR A 214 -4.15 21.26 -18.43
N LEU A 215 -4.68 20.40 -19.30
CA LEU A 215 -5.64 20.78 -20.34
C LEU A 215 -6.89 21.44 -19.74
N MET A 216 -7.44 20.91 -18.65
CA MET A 216 -8.58 21.51 -17.95
C MET A 216 -8.23 22.89 -17.37
N LYS A 217 -7.05 23.04 -16.76
CA LYS A 217 -6.57 24.31 -16.19
C LYS A 217 -6.37 25.39 -17.26
N GLU A 218 -5.90 25.00 -18.45
CA GLU A 218 -5.71 25.89 -19.60
C GLU A 218 -6.97 26.10 -20.45
N GLY A 219 -8.13 25.66 -19.95
CA GLY A 219 -9.42 25.86 -20.59
C GLY A 219 -9.60 25.12 -21.92
N GLN A 220 -8.83 24.04 -22.16
CA GLN A 220 -9.01 23.19 -23.34
C GLN A 220 -10.18 22.22 -23.11
N ASP A 221 -11.01 22.06 -24.15
CA ASP A 221 -12.13 21.13 -24.10
C ASP A 221 -11.66 19.67 -24.21
N ILE A 222 -11.92 18.90 -23.15
CA ILE A 222 -11.71 17.45 -23.10
C ILE A 222 -13.09 16.79 -23.09
N HIS A 223 -13.34 15.88 -24.01
CA HIS A 223 -14.60 15.15 -24.08
C HIS A 223 -14.46 13.71 -23.63
N GLY A 224 -15.51 13.16 -23.02
CA GLY A 224 -15.64 11.74 -22.69
C GLY A 224 -16.64 11.06 -23.62
N HIS A 225 -16.30 9.86 -24.10
CA HIS A 225 -17.23 8.99 -24.82
C HIS A 225 -17.49 7.73 -24.01
N VAL A 226 -18.68 7.59 -23.42
CA VAL A 226 -19.07 6.36 -22.72
C VAL A 226 -19.39 5.28 -23.74
N ALA A 227 -18.39 4.43 -24.01
CA ALA A 227 -18.47 3.39 -25.01
C ALA A 227 -19.27 2.18 -24.51
N LYS A 228 -19.96 1.52 -25.44
CA LYS A 228 -20.56 0.20 -25.22
C LYS A 228 -19.62 -0.86 -25.75
N GLY A 229 -19.57 -2.00 -25.07
CA GLY A 229 -18.71 -3.14 -25.41
C GLY A 229 -18.02 -3.69 -24.18
N TYR A 230 -17.33 -4.81 -24.37
CA TYR A 230 -16.46 -5.43 -23.38
C TYR A 230 -15.16 -4.64 -23.25
N TRP A 231 -14.71 -4.46 -22.01
CA TRP A 231 -13.40 -3.90 -21.71
C TRP A 231 -12.87 -4.55 -20.44
N LEU A 232 -11.64 -5.05 -20.50
CA LEU A 232 -10.93 -5.60 -19.35
C LEU A 232 -9.46 -5.17 -19.38
N ASP A 233 -9.02 -4.44 -18.36
CA ASP A 233 -7.60 -4.29 -18.05
C ASP A 233 -7.08 -5.61 -17.48
N ILE A 234 -6.15 -6.26 -18.19
CA ILE A 234 -5.55 -7.52 -17.75
C ILE A 234 -4.45 -7.21 -16.74
N GLY A 235 -4.83 -6.69 -15.56
CA GLY A 235 -3.90 -6.17 -14.55
C GLY A 235 -3.26 -7.22 -13.64
N ASP A 236 -3.84 -8.42 -13.55
CA ASP A 236 -3.40 -9.52 -12.67
C ASP A 236 -3.76 -10.91 -13.24
N ILE A 237 -3.38 -11.98 -12.52
CA ILE A 237 -3.59 -13.38 -12.92
C ILE A 237 -5.07 -13.73 -13.06
N LYS A 238 -5.93 -13.20 -12.19
CA LYS A 238 -7.36 -13.51 -12.20
C LYS A 238 -7.99 -12.89 -13.44
N ALA A 239 -7.72 -11.61 -13.71
CA ALA A 239 -8.14 -10.93 -14.93
C ALA A 239 -7.60 -11.64 -16.18
N TYR A 240 -6.35 -12.10 -16.17
CA TYR A 240 -5.76 -12.85 -17.28
C TYR A 240 -6.48 -14.18 -17.57
N ARG A 241 -6.85 -14.94 -16.54
CA ARG A 241 -7.66 -16.15 -16.72
C ARG A 241 -9.06 -15.81 -17.24
N VAL A 242 -9.73 -14.84 -16.61
CA VAL A 242 -11.06 -14.38 -17.03
C VAL A 242 -11.05 -13.97 -18.49
N ALA A 243 -10.04 -13.21 -18.94
CA ALA A 243 -9.87 -12.82 -20.34
C ALA A 243 -9.87 -14.03 -21.29
N ASN A 244 -9.13 -15.10 -20.96
CA ASN A 244 -9.11 -16.32 -21.77
C ASN A 244 -10.48 -17.01 -21.79
N MET A 245 -11.15 -17.09 -20.64
CA MET A 245 -12.45 -17.73 -20.48
C MET A 245 -13.56 -16.97 -21.23
N ASP A 246 -13.53 -15.64 -21.17
CA ASP A 246 -14.51 -14.77 -21.80
C ASP A 246 -14.43 -14.86 -23.32
N VAL A 247 -13.22 -14.98 -23.87
CA VAL A 247 -13.03 -15.18 -25.32
C VAL A 247 -13.60 -16.53 -25.77
N ILE A 248 -13.23 -17.64 -25.13
CA ILE A 248 -13.69 -18.98 -25.54
C ILE A 248 -15.20 -19.20 -25.30
N LYS A 249 -15.81 -18.44 -24.38
CA LYS A 249 -17.27 -18.42 -24.14
C LYS A 249 -18.03 -17.47 -25.08
N GLY A 250 -17.33 -16.68 -25.88
CA GLY A 250 -17.93 -15.69 -26.77
C GLY A 250 -18.54 -14.47 -26.06
N VAL A 251 -18.11 -14.17 -24.83
CA VAL A 251 -18.50 -12.96 -24.09
C VAL A 251 -17.90 -11.71 -24.73
N VAL A 252 -16.70 -11.85 -25.30
CA VAL A 252 -16.00 -10.81 -26.05
C VAL A 252 -15.72 -11.31 -27.47
N GLN A 253 -15.92 -10.44 -28.45
CA GLN A 253 -15.59 -10.75 -29.83
C GLN A 253 -14.07 -10.66 -30.04
N ALA A 254 -13.42 -11.81 -30.14
CA ALA A 254 -12.00 -11.90 -30.48
C ALA A 254 -11.73 -13.10 -31.40
N LYS A 255 -10.65 -13.03 -32.17
CA LYS A 255 -10.24 -14.11 -33.06
C LYS A 255 -9.70 -15.27 -32.23
N ILE A 256 -10.20 -16.49 -32.50
CA ILE A 256 -9.70 -17.73 -31.90
C ILE A 256 -9.01 -18.55 -32.99
N PRO A 257 -7.75 -18.99 -32.80
CA PRO A 257 -7.04 -19.78 -33.79
C PRO A 257 -7.56 -21.22 -33.87
N GLY A 258 -7.36 -21.87 -35.01
CA GLY A 258 -7.78 -23.26 -35.26
C GLY A 258 -9.17 -23.38 -35.89
N ASN A 259 -9.56 -24.62 -36.17
CA ASN A 259 -10.87 -24.91 -36.75
C ASN A 259 -11.86 -25.21 -35.64
N ARG A 260 -12.97 -24.47 -35.61
CA ARG A 260 -14.11 -24.78 -34.75
C ARG A 260 -14.73 -26.09 -35.22
N LYS A 261 -14.77 -27.09 -34.35
CA LYS A 261 -15.47 -28.36 -34.57
C LYS A 261 -16.76 -28.33 -33.77
N ASP A 262 -17.88 -28.18 -34.45
CA ASP A 262 -19.20 -28.25 -33.81
C ASP A 262 -19.50 -29.70 -33.40
N VAL A 263 -19.18 -30.04 -32.16
CA VAL A 263 -19.58 -31.32 -31.55
C VAL A 263 -20.76 -31.00 -30.62
N VAL A 264 -21.96 -30.94 -31.21
CA VAL A 264 -23.28 -30.77 -30.57
C VAL A 264 -23.23 -30.30 -29.11
N GLY A 265 -23.40 -28.99 -28.89
CA GLY A 265 -23.53 -28.36 -27.56
C GLY A 265 -22.21 -27.97 -26.88
N ARG A 266 -21.06 -28.11 -27.54
CA ARG A 266 -19.72 -27.80 -27.00
C ARG A 266 -18.89 -27.03 -28.03
N ASP A 267 -18.21 -25.98 -27.60
CA ASP A 267 -17.38 -25.13 -28.46
C ASP A 267 -15.92 -25.59 -28.38
N LEU A 268 -15.48 -26.37 -29.38
CA LEU A 268 -14.12 -26.91 -29.47
C LEU A 268 -13.35 -26.32 -30.65
N TRP A 269 -12.19 -25.72 -30.39
CA TRP A 269 -11.23 -25.29 -31.41
C TRP A 269 -10.00 -26.18 -31.39
N LEU A 270 -9.67 -26.77 -32.54
CA LEU A 270 -8.48 -27.61 -32.71
C LEU A 270 -7.50 -26.99 -33.70
N GLY A 271 -6.26 -26.85 -33.26
CA GLY A 271 -5.13 -26.53 -34.12
C GLY A 271 -4.76 -27.67 -35.07
N GLU A 272 -4.09 -27.30 -36.15
CA GLU A 272 -3.58 -28.25 -37.14
C GLU A 272 -2.55 -29.22 -36.53
N GLY A 273 -2.56 -30.48 -36.97
CA GLY A 273 -1.62 -31.50 -36.50
C GLY A 273 -1.94 -32.09 -35.13
N THR A 274 -3.01 -31.64 -34.46
CA THR A 274 -3.42 -32.15 -33.14
C THR A 274 -4.21 -33.45 -33.24
N THR A 275 -3.84 -34.43 -32.42
CA THR A 275 -4.49 -35.76 -32.35
C THR A 275 -5.10 -36.00 -30.97
N THR A 276 -6.28 -36.60 -30.94
CA THR A 276 -7.00 -36.93 -29.70
C THR A 276 -7.24 -38.43 -29.58
N GLY A 277 -7.02 -38.99 -28.40
CA GLY A 277 -7.30 -40.40 -28.08
C GLY A 277 -8.80 -40.70 -27.96
N GLU A 278 -9.09 -41.98 -27.76
CA GLU A 278 -10.45 -42.49 -27.55
C GLU A 278 -11.04 -41.94 -26.23
N ASP A 279 -12.37 -41.76 -26.21
CA ASP A 279 -13.15 -41.40 -25.03
C ASP A 279 -12.75 -40.08 -24.33
N CYS A 280 -12.11 -39.16 -25.06
CA CYS A 280 -11.86 -37.81 -24.57
C CYS A 280 -13.18 -37.02 -24.40
N ARG A 281 -13.28 -36.28 -23.30
CA ARG A 281 -14.44 -35.43 -23.00
C ARG A 281 -14.00 -33.97 -22.93
N PHE A 282 -14.39 -33.21 -23.95
CA PHE A 282 -14.23 -31.75 -23.99
C PHE A 282 -15.57 -31.12 -23.65
N GLU A 283 -15.66 -30.21 -22.67
CA GLU A 283 -16.92 -29.55 -22.27
C GLU A 283 -16.75 -28.02 -22.12
N GLY A 284 -17.83 -27.27 -22.31
CA GLY A 284 -17.77 -25.81 -22.35
C GLY A 284 -17.02 -25.29 -23.58
N GLY A 285 -16.25 -24.21 -23.41
CA GLY A 285 -15.36 -23.66 -24.43
C GLY A 285 -13.94 -24.22 -24.29
N VAL A 286 -13.43 -24.94 -25.27
CA VAL A 286 -12.09 -25.55 -25.21
C VAL A 286 -11.28 -25.19 -26.45
N LEU A 287 -10.08 -24.64 -26.25
CA LEU A 287 -9.10 -24.42 -27.30
C LEU A 287 -7.91 -25.36 -27.10
N ILE A 288 -7.54 -26.09 -28.15
CA ILE A 288 -6.30 -26.86 -28.20
C ILE A 288 -5.46 -26.38 -29.38
N GLY A 289 -4.22 -25.99 -29.10
CA GLY A 289 -3.24 -25.50 -30.07
C GLY A 289 -2.83 -26.54 -31.12
N LYS A 290 -1.79 -26.21 -31.88
CA LYS A 290 -1.23 -27.04 -32.96
C LYS A 290 -0.34 -28.14 -32.41
N ASN A 291 -0.25 -29.25 -33.14
CA ASN A 291 0.66 -30.37 -32.86
C ASN A 291 0.56 -30.95 -31.44
N CYS A 292 -0.61 -30.86 -30.82
CA CYS A 292 -0.83 -31.42 -29.49
C CYS A 292 -1.16 -32.92 -29.58
N LYS A 293 -0.73 -33.68 -28.58
CA LYS A 293 -1.07 -35.09 -28.41
C LYS A 293 -1.91 -35.25 -27.16
N ILE A 294 -3.17 -35.60 -27.33
CA ILE A 294 -4.10 -35.85 -26.22
C ILE A 294 -4.32 -37.36 -26.11
N GLY A 295 -4.06 -37.92 -24.93
CA GLY A 295 -4.24 -39.33 -24.59
C GLY A 295 -5.69 -39.78 -24.54
N LYS A 296 -5.94 -40.98 -24.02
CA LYS A 296 -7.28 -41.55 -23.83
C LYS A 296 -7.93 -41.05 -22.55
N ASN A 297 -9.27 -40.99 -22.52
CA ASN A 297 -10.05 -40.62 -21.33
C ASN A 297 -9.71 -39.24 -20.73
N VAL A 298 -9.11 -38.33 -21.50
CA VAL A 298 -8.76 -36.98 -21.01
C VAL A 298 -10.02 -36.13 -20.88
N TYR A 299 -10.12 -35.38 -19.78
CA TYR A 299 -11.19 -34.42 -19.55
C TYR A 299 -10.67 -32.98 -19.58
N ILE A 300 -11.25 -32.14 -20.43
CA ILE A 300 -10.94 -30.71 -20.48
C ILE A 300 -12.22 -29.89 -20.44
N TYR A 301 -12.32 -28.98 -19.48
CA TYR A 301 -13.46 -28.09 -19.29
C TYR A 301 -13.02 -26.63 -19.27
N ASN A 302 -13.67 -25.78 -20.08
CA ASN A 302 -13.43 -24.33 -20.13
C ASN A 302 -11.93 -23.97 -20.08
N SER A 303 -11.11 -24.51 -20.97
CA SER A 303 -9.65 -24.39 -20.85
C SER A 303 -8.98 -24.11 -22.19
N THR A 304 -7.79 -23.51 -22.13
CA THR A 304 -6.96 -23.20 -23.30
C THR A 304 -5.65 -23.96 -23.18
N ILE A 305 -5.30 -24.70 -24.23
CA ILE A 305 -4.06 -25.46 -24.34
C ILE A 305 -3.23 -24.88 -25.50
N GLY A 306 -1.99 -24.52 -25.21
CA GLY A 306 -1.01 -23.98 -26.17
C GLY A 306 -0.53 -25.03 -27.18
N ASP A 307 0.38 -24.60 -28.05
CA ASP A 307 0.94 -25.45 -29.10
C ASP A 307 1.93 -26.49 -28.53
N ASN A 308 2.06 -27.63 -29.21
CA ASN A 308 3.02 -28.70 -28.92
C ASN A 308 2.90 -29.31 -27.50
N CYS A 309 1.72 -29.28 -26.92
CA CYS A 309 1.48 -29.88 -25.61
C CYS A 309 1.21 -31.39 -25.72
N VAL A 310 1.65 -32.13 -24.71
CA VAL A 310 1.34 -33.55 -24.53
C VAL A 310 0.53 -33.69 -23.25
N ILE A 311 -0.67 -34.26 -23.38
CA ILE A 311 -1.57 -34.55 -22.26
C ILE A 311 -1.81 -36.05 -22.27
N GLU A 312 -1.32 -36.75 -21.26
CA GLU A 312 -1.41 -38.21 -21.15
C GLU A 312 -2.76 -38.68 -20.59
N ASP A 313 -2.95 -40.00 -20.60
CA ASP A 313 -4.23 -40.65 -20.33
C ASP A 313 -4.84 -40.26 -18.97
N GLY A 314 -6.15 -40.00 -18.95
CA GLY A 314 -6.92 -39.73 -17.73
C GLY A 314 -6.70 -38.35 -17.08
N ALA A 315 -5.84 -37.49 -17.64
CA ALA A 315 -5.63 -36.14 -17.10
C ALA A 315 -6.91 -35.29 -17.13
N GLN A 316 -7.06 -34.43 -16.13
CA GLN A 316 -8.22 -33.55 -15.95
C GLN A 316 -7.77 -32.09 -15.86
N ILE A 317 -8.30 -31.24 -16.74
CA ILE A 317 -7.94 -29.82 -16.84
C ILE A 317 -9.20 -28.98 -16.85
N ASP A 318 -9.36 -28.16 -15.81
CA ASP A 318 -10.57 -27.37 -15.57
C ASP A 318 -10.23 -25.87 -15.42
N HIS A 319 -10.92 -24.99 -16.15
CA HIS A 319 -10.80 -23.52 -16.08
C HIS A 319 -9.36 -22.98 -16.17
N SER A 320 -8.49 -23.69 -16.89
CA SER A 320 -7.05 -23.50 -16.86
C SER A 320 -6.50 -22.98 -18.19
N VAL A 321 -5.39 -22.25 -18.09
CA VAL A 321 -4.62 -21.72 -19.23
C VAL A 321 -3.27 -22.41 -19.22
N VAL A 322 -3.02 -23.25 -20.22
CA VAL A 322 -1.76 -24.01 -20.38
C VAL A 322 -1.07 -23.48 -21.63
N TRP A 323 0.15 -22.98 -21.49
CA TRP A 323 0.96 -22.44 -22.59
C TRP A 323 1.63 -23.55 -23.40
N GLU A 324 2.40 -23.17 -24.40
CA GLU A 324 3.07 -24.09 -25.32
C GLU A 324 4.12 -24.99 -24.64
N ASN A 325 4.38 -26.12 -25.30
CA ASN A 325 5.41 -27.10 -24.95
C ASN A 325 5.26 -27.71 -23.54
N CYS A 326 4.04 -27.78 -23.01
CA CYS A 326 3.79 -28.39 -21.72
C CYS A 326 3.59 -29.90 -21.82
N PHE A 327 4.00 -30.61 -20.78
CA PHE A 327 3.70 -32.02 -20.58
C PHE A 327 2.84 -32.18 -19.33
N ILE A 328 1.66 -32.78 -19.47
CA ILE A 328 0.73 -33.10 -18.39
C ILE A 328 0.59 -34.61 -18.34
N GLY A 329 1.13 -35.23 -17.28
CA GLY A 329 1.18 -36.68 -17.11
C GLY A 329 -0.16 -37.31 -16.77
N SER A 330 -0.20 -38.65 -16.82
CA SER A 330 -1.44 -39.42 -16.61
C SER A 330 -2.11 -39.11 -15.28
N GLU A 331 -3.44 -39.03 -15.26
CA GLU A 331 -4.24 -38.78 -14.05
C GLU A 331 -3.88 -37.49 -13.26
N ALA A 332 -3.16 -36.54 -13.88
CA ALA A 332 -2.90 -35.24 -13.25
C ALA A 332 -4.17 -34.38 -13.23
N TYR A 333 -4.36 -33.60 -12.17
CA TYR A 333 -5.54 -32.76 -11.97
C TYR A 333 -5.14 -31.29 -11.84
N LEU A 334 -5.69 -30.45 -12.72
CA LEU A 334 -5.49 -29.00 -12.74
C LEU A 334 -6.85 -28.29 -12.68
N GLU A 335 -6.98 -27.34 -11.77
CA GLU A 335 -8.18 -26.53 -11.63
C GLU A 335 -7.85 -25.04 -11.50
N LYS A 336 -8.45 -24.21 -12.35
CA LYS A 336 -8.34 -22.74 -12.32
C LYS A 336 -6.89 -22.24 -12.35
N ASN A 337 -6.00 -22.90 -13.08
CA ASN A 337 -4.57 -22.63 -13.07
C ASN A 337 -4.09 -21.81 -14.27
N VAL A 338 -2.89 -21.24 -14.11
CA VAL A 338 -2.07 -20.78 -15.24
C VAL A 338 -0.77 -21.56 -15.24
N VAL A 339 -0.51 -22.31 -16.31
CA VAL A 339 0.70 -23.10 -16.53
C VAL A 339 1.44 -22.48 -17.70
N CYS A 340 2.61 -21.89 -17.42
CA CYS A 340 3.43 -21.20 -18.41
C CYS A 340 4.24 -22.22 -19.25
N ARG A 341 5.14 -21.75 -20.12
CA ARG A 341 5.71 -22.61 -21.17
C ARG A 341 6.74 -23.62 -20.64
N ASN A 342 6.92 -24.70 -21.38
CA ASN A 342 7.91 -25.75 -21.08
C ASN A 342 7.75 -26.40 -19.69
N VAL A 343 6.54 -26.38 -19.12
CA VAL A 343 6.29 -26.98 -17.81
C VAL A 343 6.06 -28.48 -17.96
N LYS A 344 6.62 -29.27 -17.03
CA LYS A 344 6.37 -30.71 -16.92
C LYS A 344 5.65 -31.02 -15.63
N ILE A 345 4.39 -31.41 -15.71
CA ILE A 345 3.60 -31.92 -14.59
C ILE A 345 3.52 -33.44 -14.77
N LYS A 346 4.10 -34.20 -13.83
CA LYS A 346 4.13 -35.67 -13.93
C LYS A 346 2.79 -36.30 -13.48
N ALA A 347 2.71 -37.62 -13.62
CA ALA A 347 1.52 -38.40 -13.32
C ALA A 347 1.00 -38.19 -11.88
N GLU A 348 -0.32 -38.23 -11.71
CA GLU A 348 -1.05 -38.12 -10.44
C GLU A 348 -0.79 -36.82 -9.65
N ALA A 349 -0.16 -35.81 -10.26
CA ALA A 349 0.06 -34.53 -9.60
C ALA A 349 -1.24 -33.72 -9.48
N TYR A 350 -1.42 -33.04 -8.34
CA TYR A 350 -2.57 -32.18 -8.07
C TYR A 350 -2.14 -30.71 -8.02
N ILE A 351 -2.71 -29.89 -8.89
CA ILE A 351 -2.51 -28.44 -8.90
C ILE A 351 -3.80 -27.77 -8.42
N GLY A 352 -3.79 -27.27 -7.19
CA GLY A 352 -4.95 -26.68 -6.55
C GLY A 352 -5.37 -25.35 -7.18
N GLU A 353 -6.60 -24.94 -6.88
CA GLU A 353 -7.23 -23.76 -7.46
C GLU A 353 -6.34 -22.50 -7.44
N GLU A 354 -6.32 -21.75 -8.55
CA GLU A 354 -5.61 -20.47 -8.68
C GLU A 354 -4.08 -20.54 -8.52
N ALA A 355 -3.50 -21.74 -8.43
CA ALA A 355 -2.05 -21.88 -8.47
C ALA A 355 -1.50 -21.50 -9.86
N VAL A 356 -0.27 -20.96 -9.87
CA VAL A 356 0.43 -20.54 -11.09
C VAL A 356 1.77 -21.23 -11.19
N ILE A 357 2.04 -21.89 -12.30
CA ILE A 357 3.29 -22.59 -12.56
C ILE A 357 4.06 -21.82 -13.64
N GLY A 358 5.21 -21.24 -13.27
CA GLY A 358 6.05 -20.43 -14.13
C GLY A 358 6.84 -21.25 -15.17
N ASP A 359 7.47 -20.54 -16.12
CA ASP A 359 8.21 -21.15 -17.24
C ASP A 359 9.25 -22.19 -16.76
N ASP A 360 9.43 -23.28 -17.51
CA ASP A 360 10.45 -24.32 -17.26
C ASP A 360 10.35 -25.02 -15.88
N CYS A 361 9.19 -25.02 -15.23
CA CYS A 361 9.01 -25.75 -13.97
C CYS A 361 8.80 -27.26 -14.18
N LYS A 362 9.12 -28.03 -13.13
CA LYS A 362 8.83 -29.46 -13.06
C LYS A 362 8.05 -29.76 -11.78
N VAL A 363 6.90 -30.41 -11.91
CA VAL A 363 6.10 -30.91 -10.78
C VAL A 363 6.20 -32.43 -10.78
N GLY A 364 6.70 -32.98 -9.69
CA GLY A 364 6.92 -34.41 -9.49
C GLY A 364 5.63 -35.24 -9.49
N ALA A 365 5.78 -36.55 -9.63
CA ALA A 365 4.65 -37.47 -9.66
C ALA A 365 3.97 -37.53 -8.28
N GLY A 366 2.64 -37.50 -8.24
CA GLY A 366 1.87 -37.44 -6.98
C GLY A 366 2.10 -36.17 -6.14
N ALA A 367 2.78 -35.16 -6.67
CA ALA A 367 3.05 -33.91 -5.95
C ALA A 367 1.79 -33.02 -5.91
N THR A 368 1.65 -32.23 -4.85
CA THR A 368 0.49 -31.35 -4.63
C THR A 368 0.94 -29.90 -4.53
N VAL A 369 0.38 -29.01 -5.36
CA VAL A 369 0.52 -27.55 -5.22
C VAL A 369 -0.77 -27.01 -4.61
N LYS A 370 -0.69 -26.38 -3.43
CA LYS A 370 -1.90 -25.87 -2.73
C LYS A 370 -2.50 -24.66 -3.45
N HIS A 371 -3.74 -24.33 -3.07
CA HIS A 371 -4.49 -23.18 -3.56
C HIS A 371 -3.69 -21.86 -3.52
N GLY A 372 -3.74 -21.09 -4.60
CA GLY A 372 -3.11 -19.76 -4.73
C GLY A 372 -1.57 -19.75 -4.71
N VAL A 373 -0.92 -20.91 -4.75
CA VAL A 373 0.54 -21.04 -4.70
C VAL A 373 1.16 -20.76 -6.07
N LYS A 374 2.25 -19.98 -6.08
CA LYS A 374 3.01 -19.65 -7.30
C LYS A 374 4.37 -20.34 -7.31
N MET A 375 4.65 -21.15 -8.33
CA MET A 375 5.98 -21.66 -8.62
C MET A 375 6.67 -20.73 -9.61
N TRP A 376 7.80 -20.13 -9.23
CA TRP A 376 8.56 -19.25 -10.13
C TRP A 376 9.34 -20.05 -11.18
N PRO A 377 9.78 -19.42 -12.28
CA PRO A 377 10.41 -20.14 -13.38
C PRO A 377 11.62 -20.99 -12.98
N GLY A 378 11.76 -22.15 -13.63
CA GLY A 378 12.89 -23.07 -13.46
C GLY A 378 12.91 -23.86 -12.14
N LYS A 379 11.80 -23.90 -11.39
CA LYS A 379 11.72 -24.63 -10.12
C LYS A 379 11.29 -26.08 -10.32
N THR A 380 11.81 -26.97 -9.48
CA THR A 380 11.45 -28.39 -9.46
C THR A 380 10.83 -28.72 -8.11
N LEU A 381 9.64 -29.33 -8.15
CA LEU A 381 8.95 -29.91 -7.01
C LEU A 381 9.14 -31.44 -7.08
N GLU A 382 9.60 -32.05 -6.00
CA GLU A 382 9.92 -33.48 -5.95
C GLU A 382 8.66 -34.36 -5.93
N ASP A 383 8.82 -35.63 -6.30
CA ASP A 383 7.71 -36.59 -6.33
C ASP A 383 7.10 -36.74 -4.91
N GLY A 384 5.76 -36.79 -4.82
CA GLY A 384 5.00 -36.93 -3.56
C GLY A 384 5.01 -35.72 -2.62
N SER A 385 5.66 -34.61 -2.99
CA SER A 385 5.81 -33.45 -2.10
C SER A 385 4.59 -32.52 -2.13
N VAL A 386 4.33 -31.83 -1.01
CA VAL A 386 3.23 -30.87 -0.88
C VAL A 386 3.78 -29.46 -0.76
N LEU A 387 3.49 -28.63 -1.76
CA LEU A 387 3.86 -27.23 -1.78
C LEU A 387 2.75 -26.35 -1.19
N GLY A 388 2.92 -25.96 0.08
CA GLY A 388 1.97 -25.11 0.81
C GLY A 388 2.18 -23.60 0.68
N ALA A 389 3.27 -23.15 0.06
CA ALA A 389 3.60 -21.73 -0.13
C ALA A 389 4.34 -21.52 -1.45
N SER A 390 4.22 -20.33 -2.03
CA SER A 390 4.87 -19.97 -3.30
C SER A 390 6.40 -20.17 -3.23
N LEU A 391 6.96 -20.93 -4.17
CA LEU A 391 8.42 -21.06 -4.36
C LEU A 391 8.93 -19.82 -5.09
N VAL A 392 9.06 -18.73 -4.34
CA VAL A 392 9.78 -17.51 -4.71
C VAL A 392 11.18 -17.62 -4.13
N TRP A 393 12.19 -16.99 -4.74
CA TRP A 393 13.37 -16.67 -3.95
C TRP A 393 12.90 -15.83 -2.75
N GLY A 394 13.16 -16.28 -1.52
CA GLY A 394 13.04 -15.51 -0.27
C GLY A 394 11.74 -14.71 -0.09
N ASP A 395 10.89 -15.18 0.82
CA ASP A 395 9.84 -14.44 1.53
C ASP A 395 8.57 -13.98 0.77
N LYS A 396 7.42 -14.32 1.35
CA LYS A 396 6.10 -13.78 0.98
C LYS A 396 6.00 -12.34 1.46
N TRP A 397 5.51 -11.43 0.63
CA TRP A 397 5.05 -10.12 1.10
C TRP A 397 3.78 -9.66 0.39
N ASN A 398 2.96 -8.93 1.16
CA ASN A 398 1.72 -8.29 0.70
C ASN A 398 2.01 -7.23 -0.38
N ARG A 399 0.94 -6.72 -1.00
CA ARG A 399 1.00 -5.66 -2.03
C ARG A 399 1.72 -4.36 -1.57
N GLU A 400 1.83 -4.13 -0.26
CA GLU A 400 2.43 -2.95 0.38
C GLU A 400 3.44 -3.41 1.45
N LEU A 401 4.53 -2.67 1.61
CA LEU A 401 5.64 -2.96 2.53
C LEU A 401 5.42 -2.25 3.88
N PHE A 402 4.92 -1.02 3.84
CA PHE A 402 4.69 -0.18 5.03
C PHE A 402 3.25 -0.28 5.51
N SER A 403 3.08 -0.42 6.82
CA SER A 403 1.83 -0.23 7.56
C SER A 403 1.80 1.14 8.24
N ALA A 404 0.75 1.44 9.00
CA ALA A 404 0.66 2.66 9.81
C ALA A 404 1.80 2.84 10.84
N HIS A 405 2.54 1.77 11.17
CA HIS A 405 3.60 1.78 12.19
C HIS A 405 5.01 1.50 11.63
N GLY A 406 5.20 1.60 10.31
CA GLY A 406 6.44 1.21 9.64
C GLY A 406 6.33 -0.17 9.02
N ILE A 407 7.40 -0.96 9.02
CA ILE A 407 7.33 -2.35 8.55
C ILE A 407 7.10 -3.25 9.76
N VAL A 408 5.99 -3.98 9.75
CA VAL A 408 5.58 -4.89 10.83
C VAL A 408 5.38 -6.28 10.23
N GLY A 409 5.94 -7.30 10.87
CA GLY A 409 5.82 -8.69 10.41
C GLY A 409 6.40 -9.70 11.40
N LEU A 410 6.13 -10.98 11.15
CA LEU A 410 6.67 -12.08 11.95
C LEU A 410 8.20 -12.06 11.95
N ALA A 411 8.77 -11.96 13.15
CA ALA A 411 10.20 -11.84 13.37
C ALA A 411 10.94 -13.08 12.85
N ASN A 412 11.91 -12.89 11.95
CA ASN A 412 12.72 -13.97 11.35
C ASN A 412 11.95 -15.00 10.51
N PHE A 413 10.71 -14.71 10.12
CA PHE A 413 9.89 -15.52 9.22
C PHE A 413 9.38 -14.69 8.04
N GLU A 414 8.71 -13.59 8.38
CA GLU A 414 8.39 -12.56 7.43
C GLU A 414 9.61 -11.64 7.37
N ILE A 415 9.92 -10.89 8.44
CA ILE A 415 11.09 -9.98 8.44
C ILE A 415 12.38 -10.79 8.65
N THR A 416 13.00 -11.19 7.54
CA THR A 416 14.27 -11.93 7.48
C THR A 416 15.48 -11.00 7.29
N PRO A 417 16.72 -11.48 7.53
CA PRO A 417 17.93 -10.73 7.19
C PRO A 417 18.01 -10.34 5.71
N GLU A 418 17.63 -11.23 4.79
CA GLU A 418 17.63 -10.99 3.35
C GLU A 418 16.66 -9.87 2.99
N PHE A 419 15.45 -9.94 3.53
CA PHE A 419 14.46 -8.90 3.41
C PHE A 419 15.00 -7.56 3.95
N ALA A 420 15.54 -7.53 5.16
CA ALA A 420 16.04 -6.32 5.79
C ALA A 420 17.22 -5.71 5.02
N THR A 421 18.11 -6.53 4.48
CA THR A 421 19.22 -6.09 3.60
C THR A 421 18.68 -5.42 2.35
N LYS A 422 17.63 -5.99 1.76
CA LYS A 422 16.99 -5.45 0.56
C LYS A 422 16.24 -4.15 0.84
N VAL A 423 15.53 -4.04 1.97
CA VAL A 423 14.89 -2.79 2.40
C VAL A 423 15.95 -1.72 2.69
N GLY A 424 17.06 -2.07 3.34
CA GLY A 424 18.17 -1.15 3.60
C GLY A 424 18.78 -0.61 2.30
N ALA A 425 19.01 -1.45 1.30
CA ALA A 425 19.50 -1.02 -0.01
C ALA A 425 18.49 -0.12 -0.75
N ALA A 426 17.20 -0.46 -0.70
CA ALA A 426 16.13 0.34 -1.30
C ALA A 426 16.00 1.73 -0.65
N MET A 427 16.11 1.79 0.69
CA MET A 427 16.18 3.05 1.44
C MET A 427 17.41 3.86 1.08
N GLY A 428 18.59 3.24 1.03
CA GLY A 428 19.81 3.94 0.68
C GLY A 428 19.77 4.52 -0.74
N ALA A 429 19.18 3.81 -1.69
CA ALA A 429 18.95 4.33 -3.04
C ALA A 429 17.96 5.51 -3.08
N ALA A 430 16.95 5.52 -2.20
CA ALA A 430 16.01 6.63 -2.11
C ALA A 430 16.63 7.88 -1.46
N LEU A 431 17.56 7.71 -0.51
CA LEU A 431 18.26 8.81 0.16
C LEU A 431 19.46 9.35 -0.63
N GLY A 432 20.03 8.51 -1.51
CA GLY A 432 21.17 8.86 -2.34
C GLY A 432 22.51 8.53 -1.69
N LYS A 433 23.51 8.26 -2.52
CA LYS A 433 24.86 7.89 -2.12
C LYS A 433 25.56 9.01 -1.33
N GLY A 434 26.36 8.61 -0.34
CA GLY A 434 27.08 9.52 0.56
C GLY A 434 26.24 10.11 1.69
N SER A 435 24.92 9.89 1.67
CA SER A 435 24.04 10.29 2.77
C SER A 435 24.40 9.58 4.08
N MET A 436 24.04 10.18 5.20
CA MET A 436 24.24 9.64 6.55
C MET A 436 22.89 9.19 7.12
N VAL A 437 22.83 7.95 7.61
CA VAL A 437 21.65 7.37 8.26
C VAL A 437 21.99 6.92 9.67
N ALA A 438 21.13 7.19 10.65
CA ALA A 438 21.30 6.69 12.01
C ALA A 438 20.45 5.42 12.24
N THR A 439 20.99 4.41 12.92
CA THR A 439 20.23 3.20 13.27
C THR A 439 20.28 2.94 14.76
N ALA A 440 19.18 2.48 15.35
CA ALA A 440 19.15 1.97 16.72
C ALA A 440 18.19 0.77 16.81
N ARG A 441 18.25 0.04 17.92
CA ARG A 441 17.40 -1.14 18.14
C ARG A 441 17.17 -1.40 19.63
N ASP A 442 16.26 -2.31 19.95
CA ASP A 442 16.07 -2.82 21.32
C ASP A 442 17.06 -3.94 21.70
N GLY A 443 16.92 -4.51 22.91
CA GLY A 443 17.82 -5.55 23.42
C GLY A 443 17.71 -6.92 22.74
N HIS A 444 16.69 -7.19 21.92
CA HIS A 444 16.37 -8.54 21.43
C HIS A 444 17.36 -9.06 20.37
N GLY A 445 17.56 -10.38 20.36
CA GLY A 445 18.48 -11.04 19.44
C GLY A 445 18.08 -10.89 17.98
N VAL A 446 16.78 -11.01 17.69
CA VAL A 446 16.25 -10.86 16.32
C VAL A 446 16.34 -9.41 15.87
N SER A 447 15.99 -8.43 16.72
CA SER A 447 16.16 -7.01 16.39
C SER A 447 17.61 -6.67 16.04
N ARG A 448 18.58 -7.24 16.78
CA ARG A 448 20.01 -7.10 16.48
C ARG A 448 20.38 -7.72 15.13
N LEU A 449 19.87 -8.91 14.83
CA LEU A 449 20.11 -9.61 13.56
C LEU A 449 19.59 -8.78 12.38
N ILE A 450 18.33 -8.36 12.46
CA ILE A 450 17.64 -7.60 11.42
C ILE A 450 18.27 -6.22 11.23
N ASN A 451 18.58 -5.49 12.31
CA ASN A 451 19.22 -4.19 12.22
C ASN A 451 20.59 -4.28 11.53
N ARG A 452 21.40 -5.31 11.82
CA ARG A 452 22.70 -5.51 11.14
C ARG A 452 22.54 -5.78 9.64
N ALA A 453 21.54 -6.57 9.27
CA ALA A 453 21.23 -6.84 7.87
C ALA A 453 20.79 -5.57 7.14
N PHE A 454 19.95 -4.75 7.79
CA PHE A 454 19.56 -3.44 7.29
C PHE A 454 20.76 -2.51 7.04
N ILE A 455 21.67 -2.41 8.01
CA ILE A 455 22.92 -1.66 7.91
C ILE A 455 23.74 -2.15 6.71
N SER A 456 23.89 -3.46 6.53
CA SER A 456 24.59 -4.04 5.37
C SER A 456 23.99 -3.57 4.03
N GLY A 457 22.66 -3.53 3.95
CA GLY A 457 21.92 -2.99 2.81
C GLY A 457 22.29 -1.54 2.49
N LEU A 458 22.26 -0.66 3.50
CA LEU A 458 22.62 0.75 3.36
C LEU A 458 24.07 0.94 2.89
N LEU A 459 25.03 0.30 3.58
CA LEU A 459 26.45 0.44 3.26
C LEU A 459 26.74 -0.01 1.81
N SER A 460 26.08 -1.07 1.35
CA SER A 460 26.30 -1.63 0.01
C SER A 460 25.92 -0.70 -1.16
N VAL A 461 25.07 0.30 -0.92
CA VAL A 461 24.66 1.31 -1.91
C VAL A 461 25.36 2.66 -1.68
N GLY A 462 26.40 2.66 -0.84
CA GLY A 462 27.26 3.82 -0.57
C GLY A 462 26.67 4.81 0.43
N VAL A 463 25.74 4.38 1.29
CA VAL A 463 25.20 5.20 2.39
C VAL A 463 25.99 4.96 3.67
N ASN A 464 26.38 6.03 4.34
CA ASN A 464 27.09 5.98 5.62
C ASN A 464 26.11 5.76 6.77
N VAL A 465 26.53 5.01 7.78
CA VAL A 465 25.68 4.63 8.91
C VAL A 465 26.30 5.01 10.24
N GLN A 466 25.51 5.66 11.11
CA GLN A 466 25.77 5.82 12.54
C GLN A 466 24.93 4.81 13.34
N ASP A 467 25.55 3.76 13.86
CA ASP A 467 24.84 2.78 14.69
C ASP A 467 24.89 3.13 16.18
N LEU A 468 23.74 3.51 16.71
CA LEU A 468 23.50 3.83 18.12
C LEU A 468 23.34 2.57 18.98
N ARG A 469 23.28 1.39 18.36
CA ARG A 469 23.16 0.08 19.02
C ARG A 469 21.87 0.01 19.86
N ASN A 470 22.00 -0.23 21.16
CA ASN A 470 20.87 -0.45 22.07
C ASN A 470 20.39 0.85 22.67
N LEU A 471 19.53 1.57 21.96
CA LEU A 471 19.01 2.84 22.47
C LEU A 471 17.51 2.99 22.16
N PRO A 472 16.76 3.68 23.03
CA PRO A 472 15.35 3.98 22.78
C PRO A 472 15.13 4.79 21.50
N ALA A 473 13.96 4.63 20.88
CA ALA A 473 13.59 5.36 19.68
C ALA A 473 13.66 6.90 19.84
N PRO A 474 13.24 7.50 20.99
CA PRO A 474 13.38 8.93 21.19
C PRO A 474 14.83 9.44 21.16
N VAL A 475 15.79 8.66 21.66
CA VAL A 475 17.21 9.03 21.65
C VAL A 475 17.76 9.01 20.22
N LEU A 476 17.30 8.06 19.39
CA LEU A 476 17.63 8.03 17.96
C LEU A 476 17.10 9.28 17.24
N ARG A 477 15.83 9.65 17.47
CA ARG A 477 15.22 10.86 16.88
C ARG A 477 15.95 12.13 17.29
N TYR A 478 16.29 12.25 18.58
CA TYR A 478 17.06 13.38 19.11
C TYR A 478 18.44 13.50 18.44
N GLN A 479 19.13 12.37 18.21
CA GLN A 479 20.41 12.34 17.53
C GLN A 479 20.31 12.75 16.05
N ILE A 480 19.22 12.38 15.36
CA ILE A 480 18.97 12.74 13.96
C ILE A 480 18.79 14.25 13.85
N ASN A 481 17.86 14.83 14.62
CA ASN A 481 17.56 16.26 14.56
C ASN A 481 18.77 17.15 14.95
N ALA A 482 19.63 16.69 15.85
CA ALA A 482 20.80 17.44 16.28
C ALA A 482 21.94 17.49 15.25
N ARG A 483 21.87 16.75 14.14
CA ARG A 483 22.98 16.58 13.18
C ARG A 483 22.48 16.54 11.74
N ASN A 484 23.40 16.69 10.78
CA ASN A 484 23.09 16.59 9.35
C ASN A 484 22.89 15.11 8.92
N ILE A 485 21.88 14.43 9.48
CA ILE A 485 21.54 13.02 9.26
C ILE A 485 20.23 12.97 8.47
N MET A 486 20.23 12.28 7.32
CA MET A 486 19.11 12.31 6.35
C MET A 486 17.92 11.43 6.74
N GLY A 487 18.05 10.67 7.81
CA GLY A 487 17.01 9.82 8.37
C GLY A 487 17.57 8.72 9.27
N GLY A 488 16.69 7.85 9.74
CA GLY A 488 17.09 6.73 10.57
C GLY A 488 16.10 5.59 10.66
N VAL A 489 16.55 4.50 11.28
CA VAL A 489 15.78 3.28 11.46
C VAL A 489 15.88 2.79 12.90
N HIS A 490 14.72 2.50 13.50
CA HIS A 490 14.64 1.83 14.80
C HIS A 490 14.03 0.44 14.64
N THR A 491 14.77 -0.59 15.05
CA THR A 491 14.30 -2.00 14.99
C THR A 491 13.99 -2.52 16.39
N HIS A 492 12.76 -2.95 16.65
CA HIS A 492 12.40 -3.51 17.95
C HIS A 492 11.34 -4.61 17.85
N MET A 493 11.26 -5.47 18.87
CA MET A 493 10.15 -6.40 19.04
C MET A 493 8.87 -5.61 19.31
N SER A 494 7.75 -6.07 18.74
CA SER A 494 6.48 -5.40 18.96
C SER A 494 6.16 -5.37 20.46
N PRO A 495 5.76 -4.22 21.04
CA PRO A 495 5.41 -4.15 22.46
C PRO A 495 4.14 -4.94 22.78
N TYR A 496 3.38 -5.37 21.77
CA TYR A 496 2.08 -6.01 21.90
C TYR A 496 2.06 -7.51 21.52
N ASP A 497 2.94 -7.96 20.61
CA ASP A 497 3.02 -9.37 20.18
C ASP A 497 4.47 -9.89 20.12
N PRO A 498 4.82 -10.93 20.89
CA PRO A 498 6.20 -11.39 21.01
C PRO A 498 6.74 -12.09 19.75
N ASN A 499 5.88 -12.39 18.77
CA ASN A 499 6.28 -13.00 17.51
C ASN A 499 6.52 -11.96 16.40
N PHE A 500 6.17 -10.70 16.62
CA PHE A 500 6.28 -9.63 15.62
C PHE A 500 7.45 -8.71 15.90
N LEU A 501 8.04 -8.23 14.82
CA LEU A 501 9.07 -7.19 14.82
C LEU A 501 8.52 -5.94 14.14
N ASP A 502 8.82 -4.78 14.72
CA ASP A 502 8.49 -3.46 14.20
C ASP A 502 9.79 -2.77 13.75
N VAL A 503 9.81 -2.29 12.50
CA VAL A 503 10.90 -1.48 11.95
C VAL A 503 10.35 -0.09 11.64
N LYS A 504 10.73 0.90 12.47
CA LYS A 504 10.33 2.30 12.34
C LYS A 504 11.32 3.07 11.48
N PHE A 505 10.79 3.95 10.63
CA PHE A 505 11.56 4.76 9.69
C PHE A 505 11.35 6.24 10.00
N ILE A 506 12.45 6.95 10.17
CA ILE A 506 12.50 8.31 10.70
C ILE A 506 13.15 9.22 9.66
N ASP A 507 12.58 10.38 9.38
CA ASP A 507 13.13 11.37 8.47
C ASP A 507 14.19 12.27 9.12
N ASP A 508 14.74 13.15 8.30
CA ASP A 508 15.74 14.16 8.63
C ASP A 508 15.27 15.18 9.68
N GLU A 509 13.96 15.26 9.92
CA GLU A 509 13.35 16.13 10.95
C GLU A 509 13.08 15.35 12.26
N GLY A 510 13.41 14.05 12.31
CA GLY A 510 13.13 13.19 13.46
C GLY A 510 11.71 12.63 13.51
N MET A 511 10.87 12.86 12.49
CA MET A 511 9.49 12.40 12.38
C MET A 511 9.38 11.06 11.64
N ASP A 512 8.26 10.34 11.80
CA ASP A 512 7.99 9.11 11.02
C ASP A 512 7.88 9.42 9.52
N PHE A 513 8.54 8.68 8.63
CA PHE A 513 8.56 8.97 7.18
C PHE A 513 7.21 9.36 6.54
N THR A 514 7.26 10.28 5.57
CA THR A 514 6.10 10.60 4.73
C THR A 514 5.70 9.41 3.86
N VAL A 515 4.42 9.34 3.47
CA VAL A 515 3.91 8.36 2.49
C VAL A 515 4.68 8.42 1.17
N SER A 516 5.16 9.60 0.76
CA SER A 516 5.99 9.75 -0.45
C SER A 516 7.34 9.01 -0.30
N LYS A 517 8.04 9.22 0.82
CA LYS A 517 9.32 8.53 1.12
C LYS A 517 9.10 7.02 1.23
N GLN A 518 8.05 6.57 1.93
CA GLN A 518 7.68 5.15 2.02
C GLN A 518 7.46 4.52 0.63
N LYS A 519 6.66 5.16 -0.23
CA LYS A 519 6.40 4.69 -1.61
C LYS A 519 7.66 4.68 -2.48
N ALA A 520 8.59 5.61 -2.26
CA ALA A 520 9.87 5.60 -2.96
C ALA A 520 10.69 4.36 -2.60
N ILE A 521 10.73 4.00 -1.31
CA ILE A 521 11.41 2.80 -0.82
C ILE A 521 10.74 1.54 -1.32
N GLU A 522 9.40 1.47 -1.26
CA GLU A 522 8.63 0.35 -1.83
C GLU A 522 8.92 0.15 -3.31
N ARG A 523 8.90 1.25 -4.08
CA ARG A 523 9.21 1.22 -5.49
C ARG A 523 10.60 0.66 -5.74
N ASN A 524 11.62 1.15 -5.03
CA ASN A 524 12.99 0.65 -5.16
C ASN A 524 13.10 -0.83 -4.71
N PHE A 525 12.41 -1.21 -3.63
CA PHE A 525 12.39 -2.57 -3.10
C PHE A 525 11.76 -3.57 -4.08
N PHE A 526 10.55 -3.28 -4.58
CA PHE A 526 9.82 -4.19 -5.48
C PHE A 526 10.41 -4.23 -6.88
N ARG A 527 11.01 -3.13 -7.35
CA ARG A 527 11.72 -3.08 -8.64
C ARG A 527 13.12 -3.66 -8.58
N GLU A 528 13.67 -3.81 -7.38
CA GLU A 528 15.10 -4.07 -7.15
C GLU A 528 16.00 -3.00 -7.79
N ASP A 529 15.50 -1.76 -7.77
CA ASP A 529 16.12 -0.59 -8.41
C ASP A 529 17.01 0.13 -7.41
N PHE A 530 18.14 -0.51 -7.08
CA PHE A 530 19.19 0.05 -6.25
C PHE A 530 20.55 -0.44 -6.76
N SER A 531 21.31 0.45 -7.39
CA SER A 531 22.66 0.14 -7.87
C SER A 531 23.61 -0.02 -6.69
N ARG A 532 24.41 -1.09 -6.71
CA ARG A 532 25.48 -1.27 -5.72
C ARG A 532 26.57 -0.23 -5.96
N SER A 533 27.15 0.23 -4.86
CA SER A 533 28.33 1.10 -4.90
C SER A 533 29.53 0.37 -5.50
N GLU A 534 30.44 1.12 -6.11
CA GLU A 534 31.75 0.58 -6.47
C GLU A 534 32.55 0.22 -5.21
N VAL A 535 33.58 -0.63 -5.37
CA VAL A 535 34.37 -1.16 -4.24
C VAL A 535 34.94 -0.06 -3.34
N ASN A 536 35.36 1.07 -3.92
CA ASN A 536 35.95 2.19 -3.18
C ASN A 536 34.92 3.19 -2.63
N GLU A 537 33.63 2.91 -2.82
CA GLU A 537 32.53 3.83 -2.54
C GLU A 537 31.47 3.19 -1.64
N VAL A 538 31.78 2.03 -1.06
CA VAL A 538 30.98 1.39 -0.02
C VAL A 538 30.90 2.32 1.18
N GLY A 539 29.71 2.45 1.76
CA GLY A 539 29.47 3.33 2.90
C GLY A 539 30.25 2.93 4.14
N GLU A 540 30.47 3.88 5.04
CA GLU A 540 31.18 3.67 6.30
C GLU A 540 30.22 3.45 7.48
N LEU A 541 30.58 2.51 8.36
CA LEU A 541 29.87 2.28 9.62
C LEU A 541 30.63 2.93 10.78
N THR A 542 29.94 3.80 11.52
CA THR A 542 30.49 4.51 12.67
C THR A 542 29.63 4.31 13.92
N PHE A 543 30.26 4.41 15.09
CA PHE A 543 29.58 4.30 16.39
C PHE A 543 29.77 5.61 17.15
N PRO A 544 28.80 6.54 17.13
CA PRO A 544 28.98 7.87 17.71
C PRO A 544 29.23 7.80 19.22
N HIS A 545 30.20 8.59 19.68
CA HIS A 545 30.50 8.76 21.11
C HIS A 545 29.53 9.77 21.76
N ARG A 546 29.33 9.65 23.08
CA ARG A 546 28.62 10.62 23.92
C ARG A 546 27.14 10.87 23.59
N VAL A 547 26.50 10.06 22.73
CA VAL A 547 25.06 10.20 22.38
C VAL A 547 24.17 10.27 23.61
N LEU A 548 24.39 9.37 24.57
CA LEU A 548 23.66 9.32 25.83
C LEU A 548 23.81 10.60 26.65
N GLU A 549 25.02 11.17 26.71
CA GLU A 549 25.29 12.38 27.47
C GLU A 549 24.62 13.60 26.81
N TYR A 550 24.66 13.70 25.48
CA TYR A 550 23.97 14.80 24.78
C TYR A 550 22.47 14.81 25.05
N TYR A 551 21.82 13.65 24.96
CA TYR A 551 20.38 13.56 25.28
C TYR A 551 20.12 13.84 26.77
N LYS A 552 20.93 13.25 27.67
CA LYS A 552 20.83 13.47 29.13
C LYS A 552 20.92 14.96 29.46
N ASP A 553 21.96 15.63 28.98
CA ASP A 553 22.22 17.04 29.27
C ASP A 553 21.14 17.92 28.64
N GLY A 554 20.69 17.60 27.42
CA GLY A 554 19.58 18.28 26.77
C GLY A 554 18.31 18.26 27.62
N LEU A 555 17.94 17.09 28.15
CA LEU A 555 16.72 16.95 28.95
C LEU A 555 16.86 17.55 30.35
N VAL A 556 18.00 17.37 31.01
CA VAL A 556 18.26 17.93 32.35
C VAL A 556 18.28 19.46 32.33
N ASN A 557 18.81 20.06 31.27
CA ASN A 557 18.82 21.52 31.11
C ASN A 557 17.47 22.10 30.67
N PHE A 558 16.57 21.27 30.14
CA PHE A 558 15.25 21.71 29.69
C PHE A 558 14.27 21.94 30.85
N VAL A 559 14.38 21.15 31.92
CA VAL A 559 13.52 21.26 33.11
C VAL A 559 14.22 22.00 34.26
N ASP A 560 13.47 22.51 35.23
CA ASP A 560 14.04 23.06 36.46
C ASP A 560 14.43 21.93 37.41
N SER A 561 15.57 21.30 37.10
CA SER A 561 16.13 20.19 37.89
C SER A 561 16.33 20.55 39.37
N LYS A 562 16.58 21.83 39.70
CA LYS A 562 16.72 22.30 41.08
C LYS A 562 15.37 22.34 41.79
N ALA A 563 14.31 22.79 41.12
CA ALA A 563 12.96 22.74 41.68
C ALA A 563 12.50 21.30 41.93
N ILE A 564 12.76 20.39 40.98
CA ILE A 564 12.46 18.95 41.14
C ILE A 564 13.22 18.36 42.33
N ALA A 565 14.53 18.61 42.43
CA ALA A 565 15.35 18.11 43.55
C ALA A 565 14.87 18.66 44.90
N LYS A 566 14.50 19.94 44.95
CA LYS A 566 13.95 20.57 46.17
C LYS A 566 12.60 19.99 46.58
N ALA A 567 11.78 19.57 45.61
CA ALA A 567 10.48 18.94 45.88
C ALA A 567 10.63 17.58 46.57
N GLY A 568 11.75 16.88 46.36
CA GLY A 568 12.06 15.60 46.99
C GLY A 568 11.04 14.52 46.62
N LEU A 569 10.67 14.46 45.35
CA LEU A 569 9.60 13.58 44.86
C LEU A 569 10.01 12.11 44.96
N LYS A 570 9.10 11.29 45.47
CA LYS A 570 9.20 9.84 45.56
C LYS A 570 8.32 9.20 44.50
N ILE A 571 8.90 8.44 43.58
CA ILE A 571 8.17 7.81 42.47
C ILE A 571 8.41 6.31 42.39
N VAL A 572 7.41 5.57 41.94
CA VAL A 572 7.58 4.17 41.51
C VAL A 572 7.60 4.14 39.99
N LEU A 573 8.66 3.60 39.39
CA LEU A 573 8.85 3.59 37.94
C LEU A 573 9.12 2.19 37.44
N ASP A 574 8.22 1.69 36.59
CA ASP A 574 8.38 0.45 35.85
C ASP A 574 8.97 0.72 34.46
N TYR A 575 10.15 0.16 34.22
CA TYR A 575 10.89 0.29 32.96
C TYR A 575 10.51 -0.74 31.90
N SER A 576 9.62 -1.69 32.22
CA SER A 576 9.16 -2.73 31.30
C SER A 576 10.28 -3.51 30.63
N TYR A 577 11.39 -3.73 31.35
CA TYR A 577 12.61 -4.36 30.83
C TYR A 577 13.23 -3.68 29.60
N GLY A 578 12.85 -2.43 29.32
CA GLY A 578 13.22 -1.68 28.12
C GLY A 578 14.58 -1.00 28.21
N SER A 579 15.07 -0.55 27.05
CA SER A 579 16.42 0.06 26.89
C SER A 579 16.58 1.41 27.60
N ALA A 580 15.48 2.06 27.97
CA ALA A 580 15.52 3.29 28.77
C ALA A 580 16.12 3.09 30.17
N SER A 581 16.15 1.84 30.68
CA SER A 581 16.85 1.49 31.92
C SER A 581 18.36 1.80 31.89
N ASN A 582 18.96 1.93 30.70
CA ASN A 582 20.40 2.26 30.56
C ASN A 582 20.72 3.75 30.73
N ILE A 583 19.71 4.62 30.58
CA ILE A 583 19.91 6.08 30.48
C ILE A 583 19.12 6.82 31.55
N PHE A 584 17.83 6.52 31.69
CA PHE A 584 16.92 7.34 32.47
C PHE A 584 17.20 7.33 33.98
N PRO A 585 17.70 6.25 34.61
CA PRO A 585 18.13 6.32 36.01
C PRO A 585 19.19 7.40 36.27
N LYS A 586 20.08 7.67 35.31
CA LYS A 586 21.10 8.73 35.43
C LYS A 586 20.47 10.12 35.37
N ILE A 587 19.43 10.28 34.55
CA ILE A 587 18.66 11.54 34.44
C ILE A 587 17.90 11.79 35.75
N LEU A 588 17.18 10.79 36.26
CA LEU A 588 16.43 10.90 37.51
C LEU A 588 17.34 11.18 38.72
N SER A 589 18.57 10.65 38.71
CA SER A 589 19.57 10.96 39.73
C SER A 589 19.97 12.44 39.76
N GLU A 590 20.05 13.11 38.60
CA GLU A 590 20.35 14.56 38.51
C GLU A 590 19.16 15.39 39.03
N TYR A 591 17.94 14.86 38.92
CA TYR A 591 16.74 15.47 39.48
C TYR A 591 16.57 15.26 40.99
N GLY A 592 17.39 14.43 41.63
CA GLY A 592 17.31 14.16 43.06
C GLY A 592 16.03 13.44 43.51
N CYS A 593 15.36 12.71 42.62
CA CYS A 593 14.14 11.95 42.97
C CYS A 593 14.47 10.67 43.75
N GLU A 594 13.60 10.29 44.70
CA GLU A 594 13.62 8.96 45.31
C GLU A 594 12.88 7.98 44.38
N VAL A 595 13.61 7.15 43.65
CA VAL A 595 13.04 6.27 42.61
C VAL A 595 13.02 4.82 43.08
N ILE A 596 11.84 4.24 43.15
CA ILE A 596 11.64 2.79 43.30
C ILE A 596 11.49 2.20 41.91
N ALA A 597 12.57 1.59 41.43
CA ALA A 597 12.65 1.07 40.08
C ALA A 597 12.14 -0.38 40.01
N LEU A 598 11.14 -0.62 39.16
CA LEU A 598 10.61 -1.95 38.82
C LEU A 598 11.08 -2.34 37.42
N ASN A 599 11.35 -3.64 37.22
CA ASN A 599 11.78 -4.20 35.92
C ASN A 599 12.90 -3.38 35.24
N ALA A 600 13.82 -2.83 36.04
CA ALA A 600 14.79 -1.80 35.67
C ALA A 600 16.10 -2.33 35.06
N PHE A 601 16.01 -3.45 34.36
CA PHE A 601 17.13 -4.05 33.64
C PHE A 601 16.61 -4.63 32.33
N GLU A 602 17.47 -4.75 31.33
CA GLU A 602 17.05 -5.33 30.07
C GLU A 602 16.84 -6.84 30.15
N ASP A 603 15.66 -7.28 29.74
CA ASP A 603 15.36 -8.68 29.49
C ASP A 603 14.69 -8.82 28.13
N SER A 604 15.47 -9.27 27.15
CA SER A 604 15.01 -9.50 25.78
C SER A 604 13.75 -10.37 25.67
N LYS A 605 13.49 -11.27 26.64
CA LYS A 605 12.34 -12.18 26.60
C LYS A 605 11.06 -11.55 27.16
N LYS A 606 11.15 -10.37 27.75
CA LYS A 606 10.04 -9.66 28.44
C LYS A 606 9.79 -8.26 27.89
N LEU A 607 10.34 -7.94 26.72
CA LEU A 607 10.12 -6.64 26.05
C LEU A 607 8.68 -6.47 25.55
N THR A 608 7.97 -7.58 25.35
CA THR A 608 6.61 -7.60 24.84
C THR A 608 5.64 -8.02 25.93
N LYS A 609 4.52 -7.31 26.04
CA LYS A 609 3.46 -7.60 27.01
C LYS A 609 2.15 -7.84 26.27
N ASN A 610 1.57 -9.02 26.45
CA ASN A 610 0.17 -9.20 26.07
C ASN A 610 -0.74 -8.40 27.01
N THR A 611 -2.01 -8.26 26.65
CA THR A 611 -2.98 -7.47 27.43
C THR A 611 -3.09 -7.91 28.89
N LYS A 612 -3.01 -9.22 29.16
CA LYS A 612 -3.15 -9.76 30.52
C LYS A 612 -1.93 -9.41 31.37
N ASP A 613 -0.73 -9.58 30.82
CA ASP A 613 0.52 -9.28 31.51
C ASP A 613 0.63 -7.78 31.78
N PHE A 614 0.27 -6.94 30.80
CA PHE A 614 0.21 -5.49 30.97
C PHE A 614 -0.73 -5.10 32.14
N ILE A 615 -1.94 -5.65 32.20
CA ILE A 615 -2.90 -5.36 33.28
C ILE A 615 -2.34 -5.81 34.63
N ASN A 616 -1.76 -7.01 34.71
CA ASN A 616 -1.20 -7.54 35.95
C ASN A 616 -0.06 -6.66 36.48
N GLU A 617 0.89 -6.29 35.63
CA GLU A 617 2.01 -5.43 36.00
C GLU A 617 1.55 -4.01 36.34
N TYR A 618 0.52 -3.50 35.65
CA TYR A 618 -0.03 -2.19 35.98
C TYR A 618 -0.74 -2.17 37.34
N ASN A 619 -1.47 -3.25 37.67
CA ASN A 619 -2.04 -3.43 39.00
C ASN A 619 -0.95 -3.55 40.08
N GLN A 620 0.11 -4.31 39.80
CA GLN A 620 1.24 -4.43 40.72
C GLN A 620 1.93 -3.08 40.96
N LEU A 621 2.17 -2.29 39.90
CA LEU A 621 2.67 -0.92 40.04
C LEU A 621 1.74 -0.09 40.93
N ALA A 622 0.43 -0.21 40.74
CA ALA A 622 -0.56 0.55 41.51
C ALA A 622 -0.55 0.19 43.00
N GLU A 623 -0.51 -1.10 43.33
CA GLU A 623 -0.40 -1.60 44.70
C GLU A 623 0.88 -1.13 45.39
N ILE A 624 2.02 -1.20 44.69
CA ILE A 624 3.33 -0.75 45.22
C ILE A 624 3.33 0.76 45.44
N THR A 625 2.79 1.53 44.49
CA THR A 625 2.70 3.00 44.57
C THR A 625 1.93 3.43 45.81
N GLY A 626 0.73 2.86 46.03
CA GLY A 626 -0.08 3.16 47.21
C GLY A 626 0.57 2.70 48.51
N SER A 627 1.18 1.50 48.53
CA SER A 627 1.82 0.93 49.71
C SER A 627 3.04 1.73 50.17
N LEU A 628 3.85 2.21 49.23
CA LEU A 628 5.05 2.99 49.52
C LEU A 628 4.77 4.48 49.76
N LYS A 629 3.52 4.90 49.59
CA LYS A 629 3.08 6.32 49.64
C LYS A 629 3.94 7.18 48.72
N ALA A 630 4.18 6.70 47.51
CA ALA A 630 4.86 7.47 46.49
C ALA A 630 3.95 8.61 46.00
N ASP A 631 4.55 9.70 45.53
CA ASP A 631 3.81 10.84 44.99
C ASP A 631 3.03 10.46 43.73
N PHE A 632 3.50 9.47 42.96
CA PHE A 632 2.79 8.81 41.87
C PHE A 632 3.59 7.62 41.34
N GLY A 633 2.93 6.77 40.55
CA GLY A 633 3.53 5.63 39.86
C GLY A 633 3.53 5.83 38.35
N ILE A 634 4.54 5.30 37.67
CA ILE A 634 4.67 5.37 36.21
C ILE A 634 5.05 3.99 35.68
N MET A 635 4.39 3.55 34.62
CA MET A 635 4.90 2.48 33.76
C MET A 635 5.22 3.07 32.39
N MET A 636 6.41 2.79 31.89
CA MET A 636 6.82 3.16 30.53
C MET A 636 6.72 1.95 29.61
N ASP A 637 6.43 2.13 28.33
CA ASP A 637 6.53 1.02 27.39
C ASP A 637 8.00 0.65 27.08
N SER A 638 8.24 -0.52 26.50
CA SER A 638 9.61 -0.99 26.21
C SER A 638 10.33 -0.15 25.15
N GLY A 639 9.59 0.58 24.31
CA GLY A 639 10.10 1.53 23.32
C GLY A 639 10.44 2.92 23.88
N ALA A 640 10.01 3.21 25.12
CA ALA A 640 10.12 4.50 25.80
C ALA A 640 9.43 5.67 25.08
N GLU A 641 8.33 5.42 24.37
CA GLU A 641 7.51 6.45 23.72
C GLU A 641 6.21 6.71 24.48
N LYS A 642 5.74 5.76 25.30
CA LYS A 642 4.47 5.83 26.04
C LYS A 642 4.66 5.73 27.55
N VAL A 643 3.80 6.43 28.29
CA VAL A 643 3.76 6.45 29.75
C VAL A 643 2.34 6.23 30.27
N PHE A 644 2.22 5.43 31.32
CA PHE A 644 0.98 5.08 32.01
C PHE A 644 1.12 5.48 33.48
N LEU A 645 0.08 6.08 34.07
CA LEU A 645 0.18 6.78 35.34
C LEU A 645 -0.69 6.13 36.42
N VAL A 646 -0.16 6.05 37.63
CA VAL A 646 -0.91 5.72 38.85
C VAL A 646 -0.88 6.96 39.75
N ASP A 647 -2.01 7.34 40.30
CA ASP A 647 -2.07 8.46 41.24
C ASP A 647 -1.42 8.12 42.60
N GLU A 648 -1.25 9.15 43.44
CA GLU A 648 -0.65 9.04 44.77
C GLU A 648 -1.40 8.11 45.73
N THR A 649 -2.64 7.74 45.41
CA THR A 649 -3.45 6.81 46.22
C THR A 649 -3.27 5.35 45.82
N GLY A 650 -2.46 5.08 44.78
CA GLY A 650 -2.35 3.76 44.19
C GLY A 650 -3.52 3.43 43.26
N THR A 651 -4.27 4.43 42.76
CA THR A 651 -5.32 4.19 41.77
C THR A 651 -4.75 4.33 40.37
N ILE A 652 -5.01 3.33 39.52
CA ILE A 652 -4.72 3.38 38.08
C ILE A 652 -5.45 4.56 37.44
N ILE A 653 -4.71 5.37 36.67
CA ILE A 653 -5.26 6.42 35.81
C ILE A 653 -5.43 5.80 34.42
N SER A 654 -6.63 5.89 33.85
CA SER A 654 -6.87 5.45 32.47
C SER A 654 -6.09 6.33 31.49
N LYS A 655 -5.87 5.85 30.26
CA LYS A 655 -5.11 6.62 29.24
C LYS A 655 -5.83 7.91 28.89
N GLU A 656 -7.16 7.87 28.83
CA GLU A 656 -7.99 9.03 28.65
C GLU A 656 -7.83 9.99 29.81
N ASP A 657 -7.87 9.53 31.06
CA ASP A 657 -7.75 10.41 32.23
C ASP A 657 -6.35 11.02 32.30
N ALA A 658 -5.31 10.28 31.94
CA ALA A 658 -3.95 10.81 31.81
C ALA A 658 -3.90 11.94 30.76
N GLN A 659 -4.55 11.75 29.60
CA GLN A 659 -4.71 12.81 28.59
C GLN A 659 -5.37 14.05 29.17
N ALA A 660 -6.51 13.90 29.85
CA ALA A 660 -7.24 15.02 30.41
C ALA A 660 -6.50 15.72 31.58
N ILE A 661 -5.84 14.97 32.46
CA ILE A 661 -5.03 15.52 33.56
C ILE A 661 -3.90 16.37 33.02
N LEU A 662 -3.12 15.87 32.06
CA LEU A 662 -2.00 16.63 31.52
C LEU A 662 -2.47 17.86 30.73
N VAL A 663 -3.57 17.76 29.98
CA VAL A 663 -4.17 18.94 29.33
C VAL A 663 -4.61 19.98 30.37
N GLU A 664 -5.27 19.59 31.46
CA GLU A 664 -5.66 20.51 32.53
C GLU A 664 -4.44 21.21 33.15
N ILE A 665 -3.38 20.46 33.49
CA ILE A 665 -2.15 21.02 34.07
C ILE A 665 -1.45 21.98 33.09
N ILE A 666 -1.34 21.61 31.81
CA ILE A 666 -0.69 22.46 30.82
C ILE A 666 -1.48 23.75 30.59
N CYS A 667 -2.80 23.67 30.43
CA CYS A 667 -3.64 24.86 30.26
C CYS A 667 -3.58 25.79 31.48
N GLN A 668 -3.47 25.24 32.69
CA GLN A 668 -3.31 26.03 33.92
C GLN A 668 -1.94 26.73 34.00
N THR A 669 -0.87 26.03 33.61
CA THR A 669 0.52 26.53 33.73
C THR A 669 0.94 27.39 32.55
N ARG A 670 0.27 27.29 31.39
CA ARG A 670 0.61 27.99 30.15
C ARG A 670 -0.62 28.67 29.56
N PRO A 671 -1.01 29.85 30.06
CA PRO A 671 -2.18 30.57 29.57
C PRO A 671 -2.10 30.89 28.07
N GLY A 672 -3.20 30.67 27.34
CA GLY A 672 -3.29 30.93 25.91
C GLY A 672 -2.49 29.96 25.03
N CYS A 673 -2.08 28.81 25.57
CA CYS A 673 -1.41 27.78 24.78
C CYS A 673 -2.37 27.09 23.81
N THR A 674 -1.80 26.41 22.81
CA THR A 674 -2.55 25.49 21.95
C THR A 674 -2.28 24.03 22.36
N ILE A 675 -3.33 23.22 22.39
CA ILE A 675 -3.29 21.79 22.67
C ILE A 675 -3.64 21.01 21.40
N GLY A 676 -2.84 20.02 21.04
CA GLY A 676 -3.11 19.09 19.95
C GLY A 676 -3.68 17.77 20.47
N VAL A 677 -4.78 17.30 19.90
CA VAL A 677 -5.34 15.96 20.21
C VAL A 677 -5.95 15.30 18.98
N PRO A 678 -5.99 13.96 18.87
CA PRO A 678 -6.64 13.31 17.74
C PRO A 678 -8.15 13.60 17.73
N VAL A 679 -8.76 13.62 16.54
CA VAL A 679 -10.20 13.90 16.34
C VAL A 679 -11.14 12.94 17.07
N SER A 680 -10.62 11.76 17.47
CA SER A 680 -11.29 10.77 18.32
C SER A 680 -11.34 11.12 19.81
N SER A 681 -10.64 12.17 20.26
CA SER A 681 -10.60 12.57 21.67
C SER A 681 -11.96 13.07 22.17
N SER A 682 -12.27 12.79 23.45
CA SER A 682 -13.54 13.19 24.06
C SER A 682 -13.71 14.71 24.09
N GLU A 683 -14.96 15.16 23.97
CA GLU A 683 -15.36 16.57 24.13
C GLU A 683 -15.03 17.14 25.51
N ARG A 684 -14.69 16.30 26.51
CA ARG A 684 -14.16 16.78 27.77
C ARG A 684 -12.87 17.57 27.61
N ILE A 685 -12.03 17.24 26.63
CA ILE A 685 -10.79 17.97 26.35
C ILE A 685 -11.12 19.40 25.92
N ARG A 686 -12.11 19.58 25.03
CA ARG A 686 -12.58 20.90 24.63
C ARG A 686 -13.08 21.71 25.82
N LYS A 687 -13.87 21.11 26.72
CA LYS A 687 -14.34 21.77 27.95
C LYS A 687 -13.19 22.26 28.83
N ILE A 688 -12.13 21.46 28.97
CA ILE A 688 -10.93 21.82 29.74
C ILE A 688 -10.21 23.00 29.09
N VAL A 689 -9.98 22.92 27.78
CA VAL A 689 -9.28 23.96 27.02
C VAL A 689 -10.05 25.29 27.03
N ASP A 690 -11.36 25.24 26.80
CA ASP A 690 -12.24 26.42 26.83
C ASP A 690 -12.28 27.07 28.23
N LYS A 691 -12.31 26.26 29.31
CA LYS A 691 -12.27 26.73 30.71
C LYS A 691 -11.06 27.62 30.98
N HIS A 692 -9.92 27.31 30.38
CA HIS A 692 -8.66 28.03 30.57
C HIS A 692 -8.35 29.04 29.45
N LYS A 693 -9.29 29.28 28.52
CA LYS A 693 -9.12 30.18 27.38
C LYS A 693 -7.87 29.86 26.54
N CYS A 694 -7.62 28.56 26.37
CA CYS A 694 -6.57 28.03 25.50
C CYS A 694 -7.18 27.61 24.16
N ASP A 695 -6.34 27.27 23.18
CA ASP A 695 -6.78 26.82 21.86
C ASP A 695 -6.65 25.30 21.71
N LEU A 696 -7.52 24.70 20.88
CA LEU A 696 -7.54 23.27 20.59
C LEU A 696 -7.41 23.02 19.09
N VAL A 697 -6.43 22.19 18.72
CA VAL A 697 -6.23 21.70 17.35
C VAL A 697 -6.50 20.20 17.32
N TYR A 698 -7.38 19.77 16.42
CA TYR A 698 -7.60 18.36 16.15
C TYR A 698 -6.67 17.85 15.06
N THR A 699 -6.20 16.61 15.22
CA THR A 699 -5.34 15.93 14.24
C THR A 699 -5.85 14.53 13.89
N LYS A 700 -5.24 13.93 12.88
CA LYS A 700 -5.46 12.52 12.51
C LYS A 700 -4.89 11.60 13.58
N LEU A 701 -5.33 10.34 13.59
CA LEU A 701 -4.93 9.37 14.62
C LEU A 701 -3.51 8.84 14.43
N ASN A 702 -2.89 9.03 13.26
CA ASN A 702 -1.54 8.53 13.02
C ASN A 702 -0.46 9.40 13.68
N ASN A 703 0.67 8.76 14.00
CA ASN A 703 1.78 9.38 14.73
C ASN A 703 2.37 10.59 14.01
N ARG A 704 2.63 10.49 12.69
CA ARG A 704 3.22 11.58 11.92
C ARG A 704 2.36 12.85 11.99
N ASN A 705 1.04 12.74 11.83
CA ASN A 705 0.17 13.91 11.86
C ASN A 705 0.10 14.54 13.26
N MET A 706 0.27 13.76 14.33
CA MET A 706 0.44 14.29 15.68
C MET A 706 1.76 15.05 15.83
N MET A 707 2.86 14.52 15.28
CA MET A 707 4.17 15.19 15.25
C MET A 707 4.13 16.50 14.43
N GLN A 708 3.42 16.53 13.30
CA GLN A 708 3.24 17.75 12.50
C GLN A 708 2.45 18.83 13.24
N VAL A 709 1.45 18.46 14.04
CA VAL A 709 0.75 19.43 14.89
C VAL A 709 1.67 19.93 16.00
N ALA A 710 2.58 19.09 16.52
CA ALA A 710 3.56 19.53 17.49
C ALA A 710 4.49 20.63 16.95
N GLU A 711 4.73 20.71 15.64
CA GLU A 711 5.55 21.78 15.03
C GLU A 711 4.84 23.14 14.92
N MET A 712 3.51 23.18 15.08
CA MET A 712 2.76 24.43 14.96
C MET A 712 3.11 25.40 16.07
N GLU A 713 3.24 26.69 15.71
CA GLU A 713 3.50 27.75 16.67
C GLU A 713 2.40 27.81 17.74
N GLY A 714 2.79 27.96 19.00
CA GLY A 714 1.87 28.03 20.14
C GLY A 714 1.46 26.67 20.73
N VAL A 715 1.72 25.54 20.06
CA VAL A 715 1.41 24.21 20.60
C VAL A 715 2.35 23.87 21.76
N LYS A 716 1.77 23.50 22.91
CA LYS A 716 2.51 23.17 24.15
C LYS A 716 2.39 21.72 24.59
N LEU A 717 1.42 20.99 24.05
CA LEU A 717 1.21 19.57 24.29
C LEU A 717 0.46 18.98 23.10
N VAL A 718 0.94 17.85 22.59
CA VAL A 718 0.11 16.92 21.81
C VAL A 718 -0.07 15.65 22.62
N ALA A 719 -1.31 15.21 22.82
CA ALA A 719 -1.63 14.05 23.63
C ALA A 719 -2.52 13.07 22.86
N ASP A 720 -2.02 11.85 22.64
CA ASP A 720 -2.66 10.86 21.74
C ASP A 720 -3.88 10.15 22.36
N GLY A 721 -4.04 10.19 23.68
CA GLY A 721 -5.06 9.45 24.41
C GLY A 721 -4.76 7.96 24.58
N GLU A 722 -3.58 7.51 24.18
CA GLU A 722 -3.07 6.13 24.23
C GLU A 722 -1.79 5.99 25.07
N GLY A 723 -1.41 7.05 25.80
CA GLY A 723 -0.25 7.12 26.70
C GLY A 723 0.96 7.83 26.09
N GLY A 724 0.87 8.29 24.85
CA GLY A 724 1.88 9.09 24.17
C GLY A 724 1.66 10.59 24.37
N PHE A 725 2.71 11.29 24.77
CA PHE A 725 2.73 12.74 24.89
C PHE A 725 3.91 13.33 24.13
N ILE A 726 3.65 14.44 23.44
CA ILE A 726 4.66 15.25 22.76
C ILE A 726 4.68 16.61 23.45
N PHE A 727 5.86 17.04 23.85
CA PHE A 727 6.11 18.36 24.41
C PHE A 727 7.02 19.14 23.45
N PRO A 728 6.43 19.92 22.52
CA PRO A 728 7.17 20.52 21.39
C PRO A 728 8.34 21.40 21.79
N GLU A 729 8.28 21.98 22.99
CA GLU A 729 9.33 22.83 23.55
C GLU A 729 10.66 22.08 23.74
N PHE A 730 10.62 20.76 23.91
CA PHE A 730 11.81 19.91 23.93
C PHE A 730 12.02 19.22 22.57
N GLN A 731 10.99 18.54 22.06
CA GLN A 731 11.01 17.87 20.76
C GLN A 731 9.59 17.58 20.24
N THR A 732 9.47 17.35 18.94
CA THR A 732 8.18 17.25 18.23
C THR A 732 7.68 15.81 18.04
N TRP A 733 8.22 14.85 18.80
CA TRP A 733 7.84 13.43 18.77
C TRP A 733 7.61 12.85 20.17
N PHE A 734 7.04 11.64 20.21
CA PHE A 734 6.75 10.93 21.45
C PHE A 734 8.03 10.54 22.18
N ASP A 735 8.07 10.83 23.48
CA ASP A 735 9.19 10.46 24.35
C ASP A 735 8.73 10.34 25.80
N GLY A 736 8.75 9.12 26.31
CA GLY A 736 8.34 8.81 27.67
C GLY A 736 9.29 9.38 28.73
N MET A 737 10.59 9.42 28.47
CA MET A 737 11.58 9.98 29.41
C MET A 737 11.44 11.49 29.52
N ALA A 738 11.25 12.17 28.39
CA ALA A 738 10.95 13.60 28.37
C ALA A 738 9.61 13.90 29.04
N SER A 739 8.58 13.09 28.74
CA SER A 739 7.25 13.22 29.37
C SER A 739 7.33 13.12 30.89
N ILE A 740 8.03 12.11 31.42
CA ILE A 740 8.20 11.95 32.88
C ILE A 740 8.98 13.12 33.47
N SER A 741 10.06 13.57 32.82
CA SER A 741 10.86 14.72 33.30
C SER A 741 10.02 15.99 33.39
N ILE A 742 9.17 16.23 32.40
CA ILE A 742 8.28 17.40 32.36
C ILE A 742 7.16 17.25 33.39
N ILE A 743 6.59 16.06 33.56
CA ILE A 743 5.60 15.77 34.62
C ILE A 743 6.21 16.07 35.99
N LEU A 744 7.42 15.57 36.28
CA LEU A 744 8.16 15.86 37.52
C LEU A 744 8.36 17.37 37.71
N ASN A 745 8.73 18.08 36.65
CA ASN A 745 8.87 19.53 36.68
C ASN A 745 7.55 20.23 37.03
N LEU A 746 6.45 19.85 36.39
CA LEU A 746 5.13 20.46 36.60
C LEU A 746 4.64 20.27 38.04
N ILE A 747 4.79 19.06 38.58
CA ILE A 747 4.31 18.74 39.94
C ILE A 747 5.31 19.13 41.05
N SER A 748 6.54 19.57 40.71
CA SER A 748 7.57 19.93 41.69
C SER A 748 7.15 21.06 42.63
N ASN A 749 6.26 21.95 42.19
CA ASN A 749 5.70 23.02 43.01
C ASN A 749 4.65 22.53 44.04
N LYS A 750 4.32 21.23 44.07
CA LYS A 750 3.37 20.56 44.98
C LYS A 750 1.93 21.09 45.00
N GLU A 751 1.56 21.92 44.03
CA GLU A 751 0.18 22.41 43.87
C GLU A 751 -0.73 21.41 43.14
N TYR A 752 -0.14 20.43 42.46
CA TYR A 752 -0.84 19.45 41.65
C TYR A 752 -0.86 18.07 42.30
N SER A 753 -2.05 17.48 42.41
CA SER A 753 -2.28 16.10 42.83
C SER A 753 -3.13 15.43 41.76
N PHE A 754 -2.69 14.27 41.27
CA PHE A 754 -3.40 13.56 40.20
C PHE A 754 -4.78 13.10 40.67
N SER A 755 -4.91 12.59 41.90
CA SER A 755 -6.20 12.16 42.41
C SER A 755 -7.20 13.33 42.56
N LYS A 756 -6.72 14.52 42.94
CA LYS A 756 -7.54 15.72 43.06
C LYS A 756 -8.01 16.20 41.69
N ILE A 757 -7.08 16.37 40.73
CA ILE A 757 -7.40 16.83 39.38
C ILE A 757 -8.39 15.86 38.73
N ARG A 758 -8.12 14.55 38.82
CA ARG A 758 -9.00 13.51 38.27
C ARG A 758 -10.45 13.61 38.77
N LYS A 759 -10.66 13.89 40.06
CA LYS A 759 -12.00 14.06 40.64
C LYS A 759 -12.75 15.29 40.13
N GLU A 760 -12.02 16.31 39.68
CA GLU A 760 -12.56 17.56 39.15
C GLU A 760 -12.76 17.52 37.61
N LEU A 761 -12.23 16.49 36.93
CA LEU A 761 -12.36 16.37 35.48
C LEU A 761 -13.81 16.18 35.04
N PRO A 762 -14.21 16.75 33.89
CA PRO A 762 -15.48 16.39 33.28
C PRO A 762 -15.51 14.90 32.92
N ALA A 763 -16.70 14.29 33.07
CA ALA A 763 -16.91 12.88 32.75
C ALA A 763 -16.57 12.56 31.28
N ASP A 764 -15.90 11.42 31.05
CA ASP A 764 -15.72 10.85 29.72
C ASP A 764 -16.89 9.91 29.39
N ASN A 765 -17.70 10.31 28.42
CA ASN A 765 -18.82 9.51 27.94
C ASN A 765 -18.49 8.76 26.65
N ARG A 766 -17.28 8.89 26.11
CA ARG A 766 -16.90 8.29 24.83
C ARG A 766 -16.96 6.76 24.92
N VAL A 767 -17.41 6.14 23.83
CA VAL A 767 -17.34 4.69 23.61
C VAL A 767 -16.60 4.40 22.32
N PHE A 768 -16.02 3.20 22.24
CA PHE A 768 -15.29 2.71 21.08
C PHE A 768 -15.75 1.29 20.75
N GLN A 769 -15.93 1.01 19.47
CA GLN A 769 -16.18 -0.35 18.99
C GLN A 769 -15.59 -0.56 17.59
N ARG A 770 -15.45 -1.83 17.21
CA ARG A 770 -15.03 -2.25 15.86
C ARG A 770 -16.15 -3.00 15.17
N VAL A 771 -16.33 -2.72 13.88
CA VAL A 771 -17.31 -3.41 13.03
C VAL A 771 -16.55 -4.07 11.88
N PRO A 772 -16.59 -5.41 11.75
CA PRO A 772 -15.97 -6.10 10.62
C PRO A 772 -16.43 -5.50 9.30
N CYS A 773 -15.53 -5.31 8.34
CA CYS A 773 -15.86 -4.78 7.02
C CYS A 773 -14.74 -5.16 6.06
N ALA A 774 -15.08 -5.94 5.04
CA ALA A 774 -14.09 -6.43 4.08
C ALA A 774 -13.42 -5.25 3.34
N TRP A 775 -12.20 -5.45 2.86
CA TRP A 775 -11.43 -4.39 2.19
C TRP A 775 -12.17 -3.78 0.99
N GLU A 776 -12.89 -4.62 0.27
CA GLU A 776 -13.69 -4.29 -0.91
C GLU A 776 -14.95 -3.50 -0.53
N GLU A 777 -15.48 -3.72 0.68
CA GLU A 777 -16.73 -3.10 1.17
C GLU A 777 -16.50 -1.74 1.83
N LYS A 778 -15.29 -1.50 2.37
CA LYS A 778 -14.97 -0.31 3.18
C LYS A 778 -15.43 0.98 2.52
N GLY A 779 -15.41 0.97 1.22
CA GLY A 779 -15.73 2.13 0.46
C GLY A 779 -17.11 2.39 0.01
N THR A 780 -17.83 1.33 -0.32
CA THR A 780 -19.28 1.38 -0.44
C THR A 780 -19.84 1.96 0.85
N VAL A 781 -19.33 1.52 2.01
CA VAL A 781 -19.67 2.07 3.32
C VAL A 781 -19.33 3.57 3.42
N MET A 782 -18.11 4.01 3.06
CA MET A 782 -17.75 5.44 3.08
C MET A 782 -18.63 6.31 2.16
N ARG A 783 -18.93 5.84 0.95
CA ARG A 783 -19.83 6.54 0.01
C ARG A 783 -21.23 6.66 0.59
N ASN A 784 -21.74 5.58 1.17
CA ASN A 784 -23.04 5.54 1.82
C ASN A 784 -23.10 6.43 3.06
N ILE A 785 -22.03 6.52 3.86
CA ILE A 785 -21.91 7.50 4.96
C ILE A 785 -22.07 8.92 4.40
N MET A 786 -21.29 9.29 3.38
CA MET A 786 -21.32 10.63 2.80
C MET A 786 -22.68 10.99 2.18
N ALA A 787 -23.33 10.03 1.49
CA ALA A 787 -24.62 10.25 0.87
C ALA A 787 -25.75 10.41 1.91
N ASN A 788 -25.82 9.52 2.89
CA ASN A 788 -26.90 9.47 3.87
C ASN A 788 -26.75 10.50 4.99
N CYS A 789 -25.55 11.05 5.21
CA CYS A 789 -25.28 12.05 6.24
C CYS A 789 -25.02 13.47 5.68
N SER A 790 -25.35 13.72 4.40
CA SER A 790 -25.15 15.01 3.73
C SER A 790 -25.93 16.19 4.34
N GLY A 791 -26.98 15.92 5.13
CA GLY A 791 -27.75 16.93 5.88
C GLY A 791 -27.24 17.19 7.30
N GLU A 792 -26.17 16.53 7.74
CA GLU A 792 -25.56 16.69 9.07
C GLU A 792 -24.27 17.53 9.01
N GLU A 793 -23.79 18.01 10.16
CA GLU A 793 -22.50 18.71 10.23
C GLU A 793 -21.36 17.68 10.22
N LEU A 794 -20.53 17.70 9.17
CA LEU A 794 -19.47 16.72 8.93
C LEU A 794 -18.08 17.34 9.12
N GLU A 795 -17.24 16.70 9.94
CA GLU A 795 -15.82 16.97 10.09
C GLU A 795 -15.02 15.83 9.42
N LEU A 796 -14.20 16.17 8.42
CA LEU A 796 -13.46 15.21 7.57
C LEU A 796 -11.95 15.23 7.84
N ILE A 797 -11.55 15.29 9.12
CA ILE A 797 -10.13 15.30 9.52
C ILE A 797 -9.52 13.92 9.30
N ASP A 798 -10.14 12.88 9.86
CA ASP A 798 -9.72 11.48 9.72
C ASP A 798 -10.97 10.60 9.73
N GLY A 799 -11.29 9.95 8.61
CA GLY A 799 -12.60 9.34 8.41
C GLY A 799 -13.74 10.37 8.32
N VAL A 800 -14.91 10.02 8.86
CA VAL A 800 -16.09 10.91 8.89
C VAL A 800 -16.57 11.08 10.32
N LYS A 801 -16.42 12.29 10.88
CA LYS A 801 -17.04 12.65 12.15
C LYS A 801 -18.32 13.44 11.89
N ILE A 802 -19.41 12.96 12.47
CA ILE A 802 -20.76 13.44 12.26
C ILE A 802 -21.25 14.04 13.57
N ARG A 803 -21.55 15.34 13.58
CA ARG A 803 -22.10 16.04 14.74
C ARG A 803 -23.63 16.08 14.71
N LYS A 804 -24.23 15.67 15.84
CA LYS A 804 -25.66 15.75 16.14
C LYS A 804 -25.88 16.61 17.37
N GLY A 805 -25.78 17.93 17.19
CA GLY A 805 -25.87 18.89 18.29
C GLY A 805 -24.69 18.75 19.26
N LYS A 806 -24.93 18.24 20.47
CA LYS A 806 -23.88 18.00 21.49
C LYS A 806 -23.29 16.59 21.46
N SER A 807 -23.84 15.70 20.63
CA SER A 807 -23.40 14.31 20.49
C SER A 807 -22.67 14.16 19.15
N TRP A 808 -21.73 13.22 19.04
CA TRP A 808 -21.01 12.96 17.80
C TRP A 808 -20.68 11.48 17.64
N VAL A 809 -20.50 11.06 16.38
CA VAL A 809 -19.94 9.76 16.02
C VAL A 809 -18.81 9.97 15.01
N LEU A 810 -17.76 9.18 15.10
CA LEU A 810 -16.61 9.20 14.20
C LEU A 810 -16.41 7.80 13.65
N LEU A 811 -16.44 7.70 12.32
CA LEU A 811 -16.33 6.45 11.56
C LEU A 811 -15.02 6.47 10.78
N ILE A 812 -14.09 5.59 11.15
CA ILE A 812 -12.76 5.51 10.53
C ILE A 812 -12.55 4.10 9.96
N PRO A 813 -12.31 3.95 8.64
CA PRO A 813 -11.87 2.68 8.09
C PRO A 813 -10.44 2.39 8.57
N ASP A 814 -10.20 1.21 9.14
CA ASP A 814 -8.85 0.82 9.56
C ASP A 814 -7.93 0.66 8.33
N THR A 815 -6.68 1.12 8.41
CA THR A 815 -5.74 1.11 7.28
C THR A 815 -5.12 -0.25 7.03
N ASP A 816 -5.07 -1.13 8.05
CA ASP A 816 -4.28 -2.36 8.04
C ASP A 816 -5.13 -3.62 8.25
N LYS A 817 -6.39 -3.47 8.70
CA LYS A 817 -7.28 -4.59 9.05
C LYS A 817 -8.69 -4.44 8.48
N PRO A 818 -9.43 -5.53 8.20
CA PRO A 818 -10.77 -5.49 7.60
C PRO A 818 -11.88 -5.14 8.61
N TYR A 819 -11.82 -3.94 9.19
CA TYR A 819 -12.89 -3.40 10.03
C TYR A 819 -12.97 -1.87 9.96
N PHE A 820 -14.07 -1.33 10.45
CA PHE A 820 -14.25 0.08 10.82
C PHE A 820 -14.09 0.28 12.32
N ASN A 821 -13.42 1.36 12.69
CA ASN A 821 -13.38 1.90 14.03
C ASN A 821 -14.53 2.90 14.19
N ILE A 822 -15.35 2.73 15.22
CA ILE A 822 -16.45 3.64 15.57
C ILE A 822 -16.15 4.22 16.94
N TYR A 823 -16.04 5.54 17.02
CA TYR A 823 -16.03 6.29 18.27
C TYR A 823 -17.34 7.06 18.38
N ALA A 824 -18.00 7.04 19.54
CA ALA A 824 -19.23 7.80 19.73
C ALA A 824 -19.25 8.44 21.11
N GLU A 825 -19.82 9.64 21.20
CA GLU A 825 -19.99 10.34 22.47
C GLU A 825 -21.31 11.11 22.48
N GLY A 826 -22.14 10.84 23.49
CA GLY A 826 -23.36 11.56 23.80
C GLY A 826 -23.30 12.24 25.17
N LYS A 827 -24.45 12.67 25.70
CA LYS A 827 -24.51 13.37 27.00
C LYS A 827 -24.13 12.48 28.18
N ASN A 828 -24.33 11.18 28.03
CA ASN A 828 -23.98 10.15 28.99
C ASN A 828 -23.57 8.88 28.24
N LYS A 829 -22.98 7.91 28.97
CA LYS A 829 -22.44 6.67 28.39
C LYS A 829 -23.50 5.79 27.73
N GLU A 830 -24.75 5.83 28.22
CA GLU A 830 -25.87 5.06 27.63
C GLU A 830 -26.26 5.62 26.25
N GLU A 831 -26.34 6.94 26.12
CA GLU A 831 -26.58 7.62 24.83
C GLU A 831 -25.43 7.36 23.85
N SER A 832 -24.17 7.40 24.32
CA SER A 832 -23.01 7.07 23.49
C SER A 832 -23.07 5.63 22.97
N MET A 833 -23.43 4.67 23.82
CA MET A 833 -23.55 3.26 23.42
C MET A 833 -24.68 3.08 22.40
N LYS A 834 -25.83 3.73 22.61
CA LYS A 834 -26.95 3.69 21.66
C LYS A 834 -26.57 4.29 20.31
N LEU A 835 -25.89 5.43 20.31
CA LEU A 835 -25.41 6.09 19.09
C LEU A 835 -24.39 5.22 18.36
N SER A 836 -23.48 4.59 19.11
CA SER A 836 -22.51 3.64 18.57
C SER A 836 -23.21 2.46 17.90
N GLU A 837 -24.18 1.81 18.56
CA GLU A 837 -24.91 0.66 18.00
C GLU A 837 -25.74 1.05 16.77
N GLU A 838 -26.41 2.22 16.78
CA GLU A 838 -27.12 2.76 15.60
C GLU A 838 -26.20 2.82 14.38
N TYR A 839 -24.99 3.34 14.53
CA TYR A 839 -24.05 3.48 13.42
C TYR A 839 -23.38 2.17 13.02
N LYS A 840 -23.24 1.22 13.94
CA LYS A 840 -22.84 -0.15 13.60
C LYS A 840 -23.89 -0.83 12.73
N GLU A 841 -25.17 -0.74 13.08
CA GLU A 841 -26.25 -1.27 12.24
C GLU A 841 -26.32 -0.58 10.86
N LYS A 842 -26.09 0.74 10.83
CA LYS A 842 -26.01 1.48 9.57
C LYS A 842 -24.84 1.00 8.71
N ILE A 843 -23.65 0.83 9.27
CA ILE A 843 -22.50 0.29 8.55
C ILE A 843 -22.81 -1.10 7.98
N GLU A 844 -23.42 -2.00 8.77
CA GLU A 844 -23.84 -3.33 8.28
C GLU A 844 -24.84 -3.25 7.12
N LYS A 845 -25.77 -2.29 7.16
CA LYS A 845 -26.72 -2.04 6.06
C LYS A 845 -26.03 -1.45 4.83
N TRP A 846 -25.06 -0.56 5.03
CA TRP A 846 -24.31 0.13 3.98
C TRP A 846 -23.23 -0.72 3.30
N LYS A 847 -23.00 -1.95 3.76
CA LYS A 847 -22.19 -2.96 3.04
C LYS A 847 -22.91 -3.55 1.83
N LYS A 848 -24.24 -3.55 1.85
CA LYS A 848 -25.13 -4.05 0.79
C LYS A 848 -25.46 -2.92 -0.17
#